data_AF-A0A8K0H4Z6-F1
#
_entry.id   AF-A0A8K0H4Z6-F1
#
_cell.length_a   1.000
_cell.length_b   1.000
_cell.length_c   1.000
_cell.angle_alpha   90.00
_cell.angle_beta   90.00
_cell.angle_gamma   90.00
#
_symmetry.space_group_name_H-M   'P 1'
#
loop_
_entity.id
_entity.type
_entity.pdbx_description
1 polymer ?
#
loop_
_entity_poly.entity_id
_entity_poly.type
_entity_poly.pdbx_seq_one_letter_code
_entity_poly.pdbx_strand_id
1 'polypeptide(L)'
;MQCFPSNNLNPQKCLSEKTPVAKPQNSDRKRWGLGESANQLLSYVHPSVSLGYLIPQASHLPLLLPRRRQAMPSPLLQLSRVRRRFAGTAVSAISTSVAPQHSSTDLNSKPQNGSVPTFQQAIQRLQEYWASVGCAIMQCSNTEVGAGTMNPLTFLRVLGPEPWNVAYVEPSIRPDDSRYGENPNRLQRHTQFQVILKPDPGNSQDLFIGSLSALGIDVCAHDIRFVEDNWESPVLGAWGLGWEIWMDGMEITQFTYFQQAGSLPLSPISVEITYGLERILMLLQGVDHFKKIQYADGITYGELFLENEKEMSAYYLEHAGVHHLQKHFDFFEEEAHSLLALGLAIPAYDQLLKTSHAFNILDARGYVGVTERARYFGRMRSLARQCAQLWLKTRESLGYPLGVVSEPALLVSPKELVEAAAKKVCDDSRLFVLEIGTEEMPPQDVVDASQQLKDLMLHLLDKQRLSHGELQAYGTPRRLVVFVENLCTKQEENEVEVRGPPVSKAFDEQGNPTKAGEGFCRRYSVALDSLYRKADGKTEYVYVCVKESSRLALEVLSEDLPNAIAKIAFPKSMRWNSQVMFSRPIRWILAIHGDAVVPFTFAGVLSGNMSYGLRNTHSASVMVESAESFPVQMRNAGISIEIEKRKKTILDHSTALAKGVNGHAVIQEGLLNEVVNLVEAPVSVLGEFKESFLELPKDLLTMVMQKHQKYFALSDENGRLLPYFIAVANGAIDEKVVKRGNEAVLRARYEDAKFFYELDTAKRFSEFRSQLKGILFHEKLGTMLDKMMRLQDTVTKLSLALKMDDTLHHIIQDAASLAMSDLASAVVTEFTSLSGIMARHYALRDGYSEQIAEALFEITLPRFSGDILPNTDPGIVLSIADRLDSLVGLFAAGCQPSSSNDPFGLRRISYGLVQLLVEKDKHLDLKEALQLAADVQPIKVEASTVDDVHQFVTRRLEQFLVDKEISPEVVRSILAERANLPCLAAKSAYKMEALSKGKLFPKVVEAYSRPTRIVRGKDIDPSIEVDEAAFETKEEKALWSAFLSVKSKICADIEVDEFVDASMQLLEPLEDFFNNVFVMVEEEKIRQNRLALLKKIADLPRGIADLSVLPGF
;
A
#
# COMPACT_ATOMS: atom_id res chain seq x y z
N MET A 1 -9.63 38.51 21.54
CA MET A 1 -9.75 39.96 21.79
C MET A 1 -8.81 40.67 20.81
N GLN A 2 -9.34 41.53 19.95
CA GLN A 2 -8.65 42.44 19.00
C GLN A 2 -7.61 41.89 17.97
N CYS A 3 -7.83 42.34 16.72
CA CYS A 3 -6.85 42.65 15.66
C CYS A 3 -6.14 41.55 14.81
N PHE A 4 -6.68 41.39 13.60
CA PHE A 4 -6.02 41.22 12.29
C PHE A 4 -4.82 42.19 12.04
N PRO A 5 -4.00 42.08 10.95
CA PRO A 5 -4.25 41.36 9.69
C PRO A 5 -3.11 40.48 9.12
N SER A 6 -3.44 39.84 7.99
CA SER A 6 -2.56 39.13 7.05
C SER A 6 -1.60 40.06 6.27
N ASN A 7 -0.53 39.48 5.71
CA ASN A 7 -0.23 39.68 4.28
C ASN A 7 0.69 38.61 3.66
N ASN A 8 0.67 38.54 2.33
CA ASN A 8 1.55 37.67 1.53
C ASN A 8 2.98 38.20 1.44
N LEU A 9 3.99 37.32 1.26
CA LEU A 9 4.83 37.27 0.05
C LEU A 9 6.01 36.27 0.11
N ASN A 10 6.17 35.52 -0.98
CA ASN A 10 7.42 34.90 -1.46
C ASN A 10 8.29 36.04 -2.12
N PRO A 11 9.60 35.91 -2.48
CA PRO A 11 10.39 34.67 -2.57
C PRO A 11 11.91 34.75 -2.23
N GLN A 12 12.58 33.59 -2.35
CA GLN A 12 13.94 33.35 -2.90
C GLN A 12 15.20 34.17 -2.48
N LYS A 13 16.26 33.37 -2.22
CA LYS A 13 17.67 33.48 -2.70
C LYS A 13 18.76 34.21 -1.89
N CYS A 14 19.74 33.37 -1.52
CA CYS A 14 21.18 33.45 -1.87
C CYS A 14 22.21 34.11 -0.93
N LEU A 15 23.33 33.38 -0.82
CA LEU A 15 24.71 33.81 -0.53
C LEU A 15 24.99 34.36 0.89
N SER A 16 26.11 34.13 1.59
CA SER A 16 27.19 33.12 1.65
C SER A 16 28.42 33.83 2.24
N GLU A 17 29.17 33.18 3.14
CA GLU A 17 30.39 33.71 3.78
C GLU A 17 30.16 34.95 4.71
N LYS A 18 30.94 35.23 5.76
CA LYS A 18 32.36 34.92 6.04
C LYS A 18 32.63 34.56 7.51
N THR A 19 33.79 33.97 7.74
CA THR A 19 34.43 33.83 9.06
C THR A 19 34.86 35.20 9.63
N PRO A 20 35.16 35.25 10.94
CA PRO A 20 36.59 35.36 11.28
C PRO A 20 37.05 34.44 12.43
N VAL A 21 38.37 34.30 12.56
CA VAL A 21 39.07 33.48 13.57
C VAL A 21 39.67 34.39 14.65
N ALA A 22 39.50 34.05 15.94
CA ALA A 22 40.38 34.53 17.02
C ALA A 22 40.36 33.66 18.30
N LYS A 23 41.49 32.98 18.55
CA LYS A 23 42.09 32.62 19.85
C LYS A 23 43.54 33.19 19.78
N PRO A 24 44.39 33.31 20.84
CA PRO A 24 44.55 32.33 21.93
C PRO A 24 45.08 32.91 23.28
N GLN A 25 45.82 32.07 24.02
CA GLN A 25 46.63 32.27 25.25
C GLN A 25 45.91 31.93 26.58
N ASN A 26 46.40 31.11 27.54
CA ASN A 26 47.47 30.09 27.73
C ASN A 26 48.23 30.33 29.07
N SER A 27 48.90 29.30 29.62
CA SER A 27 49.54 29.20 30.96
C SER A 27 48.56 29.01 32.14
N ASP A 28 48.90 28.34 33.25
CA ASP A 28 50.13 27.58 33.58
C ASP A 28 49.87 26.38 34.56
N ARG A 29 50.93 25.64 34.88
CA ARG A 29 51.00 24.40 35.68
C ARG A 29 50.83 24.62 37.20
N LYS A 30 50.28 23.61 37.89
CA LYS A 30 50.99 22.79 38.92
C LYS A 30 50.18 21.59 39.45
N ARG A 31 50.82 20.78 40.29
CA ARG A 31 50.35 19.50 40.90
C ARG A 31 50.28 19.66 42.44
N TRP A 32 50.14 18.54 43.17
CA TRP A 32 50.03 18.40 44.65
C TRP A 32 48.64 18.75 45.24
N GLY A 33 48.11 18.07 46.28
CA GLY A 33 48.51 16.75 46.82
C GLY A 33 48.23 16.50 48.32
N LEU A 34 47.25 15.62 48.62
CA LEU A 34 47.04 14.83 49.86
C LEU A 34 46.58 15.52 51.18
N GLY A 35 45.89 14.71 52.01
CA GLY A 35 45.57 14.91 53.43
C GLY A 35 44.17 15.45 53.77
N GLU A 36 43.51 15.13 54.89
CA GLU A 36 43.27 13.83 55.59
C GLU A 36 42.33 14.05 56.80
N SER A 37 41.41 13.11 57.08
CA SER A 37 40.78 12.86 58.41
C SER A 37 39.81 13.95 58.99
N ALA A 38 38.91 13.69 59.97
CA ALA A 38 38.54 12.46 60.69
C ALA A 38 37.11 12.53 61.31
N ASN A 39 36.48 11.37 61.57
CA ASN A 39 35.56 11.06 62.71
C ASN A 39 34.22 11.84 62.84
N GLN A 40 33.12 11.36 63.46
CA GLN A 40 32.67 10.09 64.10
C GLN A 40 31.11 10.19 64.28
N LEU A 41 30.27 9.26 64.77
CA LEU A 41 30.24 7.91 65.41
C LEU A 41 28.85 7.28 64.99
N LEU A 42 28.20 6.21 65.50
CA LEU A 42 28.34 5.19 66.57
C LEU A 42 27.60 3.87 66.13
N SER A 43 28.03 2.75 66.71
CA SER A 43 27.37 1.45 67.06
C SER A 43 25.83 1.26 67.03
N TYR A 44 25.21 0.06 67.06
CA TYR A 44 25.57 -1.36 67.33
C TYR A 44 24.60 -2.29 66.51
N VAL A 45 24.51 -3.64 66.56
CA VAL A 45 25.05 -4.73 67.41
C VAL A 45 25.34 -5.97 66.50
N HIS A 46 26.08 -6.98 66.99
CA HIS A 46 26.16 -8.33 66.41
C HIS A 46 26.38 -9.39 67.53
N PRO A 47 26.07 -10.68 67.30
CA PRO A 47 26.97 -11.74 67.77
C PRO A 47 27.31 -12.76 66.67
N SER A 48 28.30 -13.63 66.93
CA SER A 48 28.94 -14.52 65.95
C SER A 48 29.63 -15.73 66.59
N VAL A 49 29.71 -16.86 65.86
CA VAL A 49 30.56 -18.05 66.11
C VAL A 49 30.88 -18.62 64.70
N SER A 50 32.08 -18.54 64.12
CA SER A 50 33.37 -19.21 64.46
C SER A 50 33.38 -20.73 64.17
N LEU A 51 34.42 -21.35 63.58
CA LEU A 51 35.58 -20.89 62.79
C LEU A 51 36.22 -22.12 62.10
N GLY A 52 36.90 -21.99 60.95
CA GLY A 52 37.61 -23.12 60.33
C GLY A 52 38.56 -22.73 59.20
N TYR A 53 39.87 -22.80 59.45
CA TYR A 53 40.96 -22.57 58.49
C TYR A 53 41.74 -23.86 58.24
N LEU A 54 42.29 -24.03 57.02
CA LEU A 54 43.69 -24.41 56.79
C LEU A 54 44.07 -24.30 55.29
N ILE A 55 45.37 -24.32 54.98
CA ILE A 55 45.95 -24.08 53.65
C ILE A 55 46.84 -25.29 53.22
N PRO A 56 47.52 -25.34 52.04
CA PRO A 56 47.65 -26.58 51.27
C PRO A 56 48.97 -27.33 51.45
N GLN A 57 49.03 -28.57 50.93
CA GLN A 57 50.29 -29.20 50.53
C GLN A 57 50.11 -30.19 49.37
N ALA A 58 51.23 -30.56 48.74
CA ALA A 58 51.30 -31.42 47.55
C ALA A 58 52.27 -32.60 47.79
N SER A 59 52.73 -33.26 46.70
CA SER A 59 53.59 -34.47 46.65
C SER A 59 52.82 -35.81 46.76
N HIS A 60 53.28 -36.95 46.21
CA HIS A 60 54.58 -37.28 45.58
C HIS A 60 54.46 -37.99 44.21
N LEU A 61 55.55 -37.93 43.42
CA LEU A 61 55.82 -38.69 42.19
C LEU A 61 56.69 -39.92 42.54
N PRO A 62 56.76 -41.00 41.71
CA PRO A 62 58.08 -41.29 41.09
C PRO A 62 58.10 -42.05 39.74
N LEU A 63 58.96 -41.58 38.81
CA LEU A 63 59.84 -42.32 37.85
C LEU A 63 59.22 -43.35 36.85
N LEU A 64 59.79 -43.64 35.65
CA LEU A 64 61.19 -43.63 35.16
C LEU A 64 61.33 -43.22 33.66
N LEU A 65 62.56 -42.95 33.21
CA LEU A 65 63.04 -42.72 31.83
C LEU A 65 64.06 -43.85 31.44
N PRO A 66 64.90 -43.84 30.34
CA PRO A 66 65.01 -42.99 29.12
C PRO A 66 65.22 -43.76 27.78
N ARG A 67 65.24 -43.07 26.60
CA ARG A 67 66.41 -42.97 25.66
C ARG A 67 66.13 -42.24 24.32
N ARG A 68 67.22 -41.85 23.62
CA ARG A 68 67.28 -41.12 22.32
C ARG A 68 67.88 -41.97 21.19
N ARG A 69 67.50 -41.69 19.93
CA ARG A 69 68.33 -41.48 18.70
C ARG A 69 67.38 -41.20 17.51
N GLN A 70 67.40 -40.05 16.81
CA GLN A 70 68.38 -39.53 15.84
C GLN A 70 68.47 -40.28 14.51
N ALA A 71 67.96 -39.66 13.42
CA ALA A 71 68.68 -39.46 12.15
C ALA A 71 67.93 -38.47 11.20
N MET A 72 68.68 -37.70 10.43
CA MET A 72 68.29 -37.04 9.15
C MET A 72 69.33 -37.49 8.11
N PRO A 73 69.04 -37.44 6.81
CA PRO A 73 69.65 -36.34 6.04
C PRO A 73 68.76 -35.77 4.92
N SER A 74 69.08 -34.55 4.49
CA SER A 74 68.65 -33.95 3.21
C SER A 74 69.86 -33.75 2.29
N PRO A 75 69.65 -33.54 0.98
CA PRO A 75 70.54 -32.64 0.26
C PRO A 75 69.86 -31.69 -0.75
N LEU A 76 70.29 -30.42 -0.68
CA LEU A 76 70.65 -29.52 -1.80
C LEU A 76 69.59 -28.94 -2.77
N LEU A 77 69.44 -27.60 -2.69
CA LEU A 77 69.44 -26.60 -3.79
C LEU A 77 68.29 -26.63 -4.84
N GLN A 78 67.91 -25.52 -5.49
CA GLN A 78 68.50 -24.16 -5.56
C GLN A 78 67.40 -23.08 -5.66
N LEU A 79 67.69 -21.83 -5.28
CA LEU A 79 66.75 -20.69 -5.34
C LEU A 79 67.30 -19.56 -6.21
N SER A 80 66.51 -19.07 -7.16
CA SER A 80 66.76 -17.83 -7.92
C SER A 80 65.61 -16.83 -7.72
N ARG A 81 65.93 -15.61 -7.27
CA ARG A 81 64.95 -14.57 -6.93
C ARG A 81 64.46 -13.80 -8.16
N VAL A 82 63.17 -13.47 -8.20
CA VAL A 82 62.67 -12.23 -8.82
C VAL A 82 61.69 -11.55 -7.86
N ARG A 83 61.98 -10.31 -7.47
CA ARG A 83 60.99 -9.41 -6.84
C ARG A 83 60.19 -8.71 -7.95
N ARG A 84 58.86 -8.71 -7.86
CA ARG A 84 58.03 -7.63 -8.42
C ARG A 84 57.01 -7.15 -7.39
N ARG A 85 56.53 -5.92 -7.58
CA ARG A 85 55.72 -5.16 -6.61
C ARG A 85 54.27 -5.62 -6.68
N PHE A 86 53.59 -5.65 -5.53
CA PHE A 86 52.13 -5.51 -5.54
C PHE A 86 51.79 -4.09 -5.99
N ALA A 87 50.93 -3.98 -7.00
CA ALA A 87 50.15 -2.80 -7.31
C ALA A 87 48.68 -3.21 -7.14
N GLY A 88 47.87 -2.35 -6.54
CA GLY A 88 46.45 -2.65 -6.33
C GLY A 88 45.69 -2.62 -7.66
N THR A 89 45.07 -3.73 -8.02
CA THR A 89 44.06 -3.80 -9.09
C THR A 89 42.68 -3.75 -8.45
N ALA A 90 41.87 -2.75 -8.83
CA ALA A 90 40.46 -2.72 -8.45
C ALA A 90 39.72 -3.93 -9.07
N VAL A 91 38.75 -4.48 -8.35
CA VAL A 91 37.84 -5.50 -8.88
C VAL A 91 36.83 -4.80 -9.77
N SER A 92 37.01 -4.88 -11.09
CA SER A 92 35.99 -4.46 -12.05
C SER A 92 34.81 -5.44 -12.04
N ALA A 93 33.61 -4.94 -12.31
CA ALA A 93 32.41 -5.77 -12.42
C ALA A 93 32.60 -6.93 -13.42
N ILE A 94 32.05 -8.10 -13.08
CA ILE A 94 32.10 -9.29 -13.92
C ILE A 94 31.16 -9.09 -15.12
N SER A 95 31.71 -9.09 -16.33
CA SER A 95 30.90 -9.13 -17.56
C SER A 95 30.68 -10.59 -17.99
N THR A 96 29.55 -11.17 -17.58
CA THR A 96 29.08 -12.48 -18.05
C THR A 96 28.43 -12.38 -19.43
N SER A 97 29.21 -11.99 -20.44
CA SER A 97 28.82 -11.97 -21.86
C SER A 97 29.48 -13.10 -22.66
N VAL A 98 29.59 -14.29 -22.05
CA VAL A 98 30.09 -15.51 -22.71
C VAL A 98 29.06 -16.62 -22.55
N ALA A 99 28.28 -16.86 -23.62
CA ALA A 99 27.49 -18.08 -23.72
C ALA A 99 28.43 -19.30 -23.82
N PRO A 100 28.15 -20.42 -23.12
CA PRO A 100 28.99 -21.60 -23.19
C PRO A 100 28.94 -22.21 -24.60
N GLN A 101 30.07 -22.18 -25.31
CA GLN A 101 30.22 -22.94 -26.55
C GLN A 101 30.21 -24.43 -26.22
N HIS A 102 29.09 -25.11 -26.48
CA HIS A 102 29.00 -26.56 -26.37
C HIS A 102 29.98 -27.24 -27.33
N SER A 103 31.05 -27.83 -26.78
CA SER A 103 31.90 -28.77 -27.51
C SER A 103 31.08 -30.01 -27.86
N SER A 104 30.97 -30.34 -29.14
CA SER A 104 30.08 -31.38 -29.65
C SER A 104 30.58 -32.80 -29.37
N THR A 105 30.12 -33.41 -28.29
CA THR A 105 30.24 -34.85 -28.02
C THR A 105 28.95 -35.41 -27.40
N ASP A 106 28.39 -36.43 -28.04
CA ASP A 106 27.36 -37.37 -27.54
C ASP A 106 26.04 -36.82 -26.97
N LEU A 107 25.28 -36.13 -27.84
CA LEU A 107 23.84 -35.88 -27.69
C LEU A 107 23.00 -37.17 -27.81
N ASN A 108 23.20 -38.14 -26.90
CA ASN A 108 22.39 -39.37 -26.88
C ASN A 108 22.15 -40.01 -25.50
N SER A 109 22.52 -39.34 -24.41
CA SER A 109 21.97 -39.67 -23.08
C SER A 109 20.57 -39.10 -22.96
N LYS A 110 19.53 -39.94 -23.06
CA LYS A 110 18.20 -39.58 -22.57
C LYS A 110 18.29 -39.16 -21.09
N PRO A 111 17.50 -38.17 -20.63
CA PRO A 111 17.37 -37.96 -19.19
C PRO A 111 16.90 -39.27 -18.55
N GLN A 112 17.58 -39.72 -17.51
CA GLN A 112 17.04 -40.78 -16.66
C GLN A 112 15.80 -40.22 -15.97
N ASN A 113 14.74 -41.04 -15.84
CA ASN A 113 13.63 -40.71 -14.96
C ASN A 113 14.18 -40.65 -13.53
N GLY A 114 14.51 -39.45 -13.05
CA GLY A 114 15.02 -39.25 -11.71
C GLY A 114 13.98 -39.68 -10.69
N SER A 115 14.40 -40.45 -9.68
CA SER A 115 13.54 -40.73 -8.54
C SER A 115 13.18 -39.42 -7.83
N VAL A 116 11.90 -39.30 -7.48
CA VAL A 116 11.39 -38.20 -6.65
C VAL A 116 12.26 -38.11 -5.38
N PRO A 117 12.79 -36.92 -5.03
CA PRO A 117 13.70 -36.80 -3.90
C PRO A 117 13.00 -37.04 -2.57
N THR A 118 13.71 -37.68 -1.64
CA THR A 118 13.41 -37.61 -0.21
C THR A 118 13.71 -36.20 0.34
N PHE A 119 13.19 -35.86 1.52
CA PHE A 119 13.40 -34.54 2.14
C PHE A 119 14.89 -34.19 2.31
N GLN A 120 15.70 -35.16 2.73
CA GLN A 120 17.15 -35.02 2.82
C GLN A 120 17.79 -34.79 1.43
N GLN A 121 17.38 -35.52 0.39
CA GLN A 121 17.90 -35.36 -0.96
C GLN A 121 17.52 -34.02 -1.60
N ALA A 122 16.32 -33.49 -1.32
CA ALA A 122 15.90 -32.18 -1.80
C ALA A 122 16.73 -31.04 -1.22
N ILE A 123 17.03 -31.10 0.09
CA ILE A 123 17.96 -30.18 0.76
C ILE A 123 19.34 -30.24 0.08
N GLN A 124 19.86 -31.45 -0.15
CA GLN A 124 21.17 -31.65 -0.79
C GLN A 124 21.21 -31.06 -2.21
N ARG A 125 20.20 -31.36 -3.05
CA ARG A 125 20.10 -30.80 -4.42
C ARG A 125 20.03 -29.27 -4.43
N LEU A 126 19.32 -28.64 -3.49
CA LEU A 126 19.27 -27.18 -3.37
C LEU A 126 20.60 -26.58 -2.87
N GLN A 127 21.29 -27.23 -1.93
CA GLN A 127 22.63 -26.82 -1.49
C GLN A 127 23.65 -26.91 -2.64
N GLU A 128 23.63 -27.99 -3.40
CA GLU A 128 24.49 -28.20 -4.58
C GLU A 128 24.20 -27.17 -5.68
N TYR A 129 22.91 -26.94 -5.99
CA TYR A 129 22.48 -25.95 -6.97
C TYR A 129 22.94 -24.54 -6.59
N TRP A 130 22.59 -24.07 -5.38
CA TRP A 130 22.91 -22.71 -4.97
C TRP A 130 24.42 -22.49 -4.76
N ALA A 131 25.17 -23.53 -4.36
CA ALA A 131 26.64 -23.49 -4.38
C ALA A 131 27.20 -23.32 -5.80
N SER A 132 26.62 -24.01 -6.79
CA SER A 132 27.09 -23.95 -8.19
C SER A 132 26.95 -22.56 -8.82
N VAL A 133 25.96 -21.77 -8.38
CA VAL A 133 25.77 -20.36 -8.80
C VAL A 133 26.39 -19.34 -7.83
N GLY A 134 27.25 -19.80 -6.91
CA GLY A 134 28.13 -18.95 -6.11
C GLY A 134 27.61 -18.49 -4.75
N CYS A 135 26.58 -19.13 -4.19
CA CYS A 135 26.19 -18.91 -2.79
C CYS A 135 27.11 -19.67 -1.83
N ALA A 136 27.46 -19.04 -0.70
CA ALA A 136 28.06 -19.75 0.43
C ALA A 136 26.99 -20.61 1.12
N ILE A 137 27.24 -21.91 1.28
CA ILE A 137 26.31 -22.78 2.00
C ILE A 137 26.57 -22.69 3.51
N MET A 138 25.52 -22.32 4.25
CA MET A 138 25.57 -22.09 5.69
C MET A 138 24.61 -23.02 6.45
N GLN A 139 24.58 -22.86 7.78
CA GLN A 139 23.71 -23.59 8.68
C GLN A 139 22.60 -22.67 9.23
N CYS A 140 21.58 -23.29 9.83
CA CYS A 140 20.48 -22.62 10.52
C CYS A 140 20.95 -21.77 11.71
N SER A 141 20.02 -20.99 12.26
CA SER A 141 20.14 -20.38 13.58
C SER A 141 20.33 -21.44 14.67
N ASN A 142 20.95 -21.05 15.79
CA ASN A 142 21.01 -21.84 17.04
C ASN A 142 19.98 -21.38 18.09
N THR A 143 19.12 -20.43 17.71
CA THR A 143 18.07 -19.79 18.50
C THR A 143 16.78 -19.76 17.67
N GLU A 144 15.63 -19.86 18.31
CA GLU A 144 14.32 -19.93 17.68
C GLU A 144 14.04 -18.69 16.79
N VAL A 145 13.64 -18.91 15.53
CA VAL A 145 13.32 -17.87 14.54
C VAL A 145 12.05 -18.20 13.77
N GLY A 146 11.23 -17.20 13.44
CA GLY A 146 9.98 -17.39 12.67
C GLY A 146 10.14 -17.44 11.15
N ALA A 147 11.33 -17.09 10.65
CA ALA A 147 11.73 -17.17 9.24
C ALA A 147 13.28 -17.11 9.10
N GLY A 148 13.81 -17.67 8.01
CA GLY A 148 15.22 -17.55 7.62
C GLY A 148 15.71 -16.10 7.46
N THR A 149 14.80 -15.16 7.19
CA THR A 149 15.02 -13.71 7.22
C THR A 149 15.59 -13.21 8.55
N MET A 150 15.18 -13.81 9.68
CA MET A 150 15.57 -13.38 11.02
C MET A 150 16.97 -13.85 11.42
N ASN A 151 17.52 -14.89 10.78
CA ASN A 151 18.87 -15.37 11.05
C ASN A 151 19.90 -14.24 10.79
N PRO A 152 20.92 -14.06 11.65
CA PRO A 152 21.99 -13.06 11.45
C PRO A 152 22.66 -13.10 10.05
N LEU A 153 22.66 -14.27 9.39
CA LEU A 153 23.15 -14.48 8.03
C LEU A 153 22.30 -13.82 6.94
N THR A 154 21.04 -13.45 7.23
CA THR A 154 20.23 -12.55 6.40
C THR A 154 20.21 -11.15 7.00
N PHE A 155 19.56 -10.94 8.16
CA PHE A 155 19.20 -9.60 8.63
C PHE A 155 20.39 -8.64 8.77
N LEU A 156 21.52 -9.11 9.33
CA LEU A 156 22.71 -8.27 9.44
C LEU A 156 23.46 -8.16 8.10
N ARG A 157 23.34 -9.14 7.21
CA ARG A 157 24.10 -9.19 5.95
C ARG A 157 23.46 -8.42 4.79
N VAL A 158 22.15 -8.26 4.77
CA VAL A 158 21.47 -7.37 3.80
C VAL A 158 21.84 -5.90 4.01
N LEU A 159 22.26 -5.51 5.22
CA LEU A 159 22.73 -4.16 5.55
C LEU A 159 24.07 -3.83 4.88
N GLY A 160 24.23 -2.56 4.46
CA GLY A 160 25.51 -1.97 4.05
C GLY A 160 26.02 -2.40 2.66
N PRO A 161 27.19 -1.90 2.23
CA PRO A 161 27.67 -2.03 0.86
C PRO A 161 28.36 -3.37 0.53
N GLU A 162 28.54 -4.26 1.52
CA GLU A 162 29.22 -5.55 1.32
C GLU A 162 28.37 -6.52 0.48
N PRO A 163 28.94 -7.19 -0.54
CA PRO A 163 28.24 -8.24 -1.28
C PRO A 163 28.01 -9.48 -0.40
N TRP A 164 26.93 -10.21 -0.65
CA TRP A 164 26.57 -11.39 0.14
C TRP A 164 25.62 -12.34 -0.60
N ASN A 165 26.16 -13.47 -1.07
CA ASN A 165 25.37 -14.57 -1.63
C ASN A 165 25.45 -15.76 -0.66
N VAL A 166 24.32 -16.21 -0.11
CA VAL A 166 24.27 -17.29 0.88
C VAL A 166 23.03 -18.15 0.65
N ALA A 167 23.13 -19.44 0.96
CA ALA A 167 21.99 -20.36 0.99
C ALA A 167 22.09 -21.30 2.21
N TYR A 168 20.97 -21.57 2.87
CA TYR A 168 20.91 -22.45 4.04
C TYR A 168 19.51 -23.00 4.29
N VAL A 169 19.43 -24.01 5.18
CA VAL A 169 18.17 -24.53 5.72
C VAL A 169 17.87 -23.78 7.02
N GLU A 170 16.62 -23.40 7.25
CA GLU A 170 16.15 -22.80 8.51
C GLU A 170 14.88 -23.50 9.04
N PRO A 171 14.96 -24.26 10.14
CA PRO A 171 13.79 -24.74 10.86
C PRO A 171 13.07 -23.56 11.54
N SER A 172 12.00 -23.07 10.91
CA SER A 172 11.29 -21.87 11.32
C SER A 172 10.11 -22.21 12.24
N ILE A 173 9.96 -21.46 13.32
CA ILE A 173 9.04 -21.75 14.43
C ILE A 173 7.99 -20.64 14.55
N ARG A 174 6.72 -21.02 14.41
CA ARG A 174 5.54 -20.14 14.40
C ARG A 174 4.46 -20.68 15.36
N PRO A 175 4.46 -20.22 16.62
CA PRO A 175 3.49 -20.65 17.64
C PRO A 175 2.02 -20.59 17.19
N ASP A 176 1.60 -19.58 16.41
CA ASP A 176 0.23 -19.44 15.91
C ASP A 176 -0.19 -20.50 14.86
N ASP A 177 0.78 -21.12 14.19
CA ASP A 177 0.56 -22.16 13.18
C ASP A 177 0.38 -23.58 13.79
N SER A 178 0.38 -23.68 15.13
CA SER A 178 0.10 -24.91 15.90
C SER A 178 -1.23 -25.56 15.52
N ARG A 179 -1.23 -26.83 15.08
CA ARG A 179 -2.45 -27.59 14.75
C ARG A 179 -2.42 -29.07 15.19
N TYR A 180 -1.67 -29.38 16.26
CA TYR A 180 -1.58 -30.71 16.90
C TYR A 180 -1.25 -31.90 15.96
N GLY A 181 -0.73 -31.63 14.76
CA GLY A 181 -0.48 -32.65 13.73
C GLY A 181 -1.72 -33.20 13.03
N GLU A 182 -2.88 -32.56 13.24
CA GLU A 182 -4.16 -32.90 12.61
C GLU A 182 -4.31 -32.22 11.24
N ASN A 183 -3.89 -30.96 11.12
CA ASN A 183 -3.90 -30.24 9.84
C ASN A 183 -2.87 -30.86 8.86
N PRO A 184 -3.24 -31.06 7.58
CA PRO A 184 -2.33 -31.68 6.61
C PRO A 184 -1.12 -30.84 6.19
N ASN A 185 -1.17 -29.50 6.31
CA ASN A 185 -0.21 -28.56 5.71
C ASN A 185 0.34 -27.48 6.66
N ARG A 186 -0.30 -27.23 7.81
CA ARG A 186 0.10 -26.20 8.78
C ARG A 186 0.77 -26.84 10.02
N LEU A 187 1.85 -26.22 10.48
CA LEU A 187 2.79 -26.76 11.48
C LEU A 187 3.34 -25.60 12.32
N GLN A 188 3.49 -25.76 13.65
CA GLN A 188 4.25 -24.78 14.44
C GLN A 188 5.76 -24.77 14.13
N ARG A 189 6.28 -25.79 13.44
CA ARG A 189 7.67 -25.85 12.97
C ARG A 189 7.75 -26.47 11.57
N HIS A 190 8.04 -25.64 10.58
CA HIS A 190 8.30 -26.01 9.18
C HIS A 190 9.75 -25.71 8.79
N THR A 191 10.19 -26.21 7.65
CA THR A 191 11.58 -26.10 7.20
C THR A 191 11.66 -25.23 5.97
N GLN A 192 12.23 -24.04 6.16
CA GLN A 192 12.54 -23.16 5.04
C GLN A 192 13.88 -23.55 4.41
N PHE A 193 13.97 -23.43 3.08
CA PHE A 193 15.25 -23.19 2.42
C PHE A 193 15.34 -21.69 2.16
N GLN A 194 16.43 -21.06 2.58
CA GLN A 194 16.63 -19.61 2.55
C GLN A 194 17.79 -19.29 1.63
N VAL A 195 17.61 -18.31 0.74
CA VAL A 195 18.66 -17.77 -0.12
C VAL A 195 18.65 -16.25 -0.04
N ILE A 196 19.83 -15.65 0.08
CA ILE A 196 20.03 -14.21 -0.18
C ILE A 196 21.01 -14.04 -1.32
N LEU A 197 20.67 -13.16 -2.27
CA LEU A 197 21.55 -12.70 -3.34
C LEU A 197 21.72 -11.19 -3.20
N LYS A 198 22.97 -10.72 -3.06
CA LYS A 198 23.27 -9.30 -2.84
C LYS A 198 24.57 -8.92 -3.56
N PRO A 199 24.52 -8.08 -4.62
CA PRO A 199 23.33 -7.42 -5.18
C PRO A 199 22.36 -8.40 -5.87
N ASP A 200 21.23 -7.90 -6.38
CA ASP A 200 20.43 -8.63 -7.38
C ASP A 200 21.34 -9.11 -8.53
N PRO A 201 21.26 -10.38 -8.96
CA PRO A 201 22.06 -10.88 -10.09
C PRO A 201 21.55 -10.38 -11.46
N GLY A 202 20.32 -9.84 -11.54
CA GLY A 202 19.70 -9.40 -12.79
C GLY A 202 18.79 -10.43 -13.46
N ASN A 203 18.90 -11.70 -13.05
CA ASN A 203 18.13 -12.86 -13.55
C ASN A 203 17.61 -13.73 -12.38
N SER A 204 17.32 -13.11 -11.24
CA SER A 204 17.02 -13.75 -9.96
C SER A 204 15.85 -14.75 -10.04
N GLN A 205 14.78 -14.42 -10.78
CA GLN A 205 13.64 -15.30 -11.02
C GLN A 205 14.01 -16.53 -11.87
N ASP A 206 14.92 -16.38 -12.85
CA ASP A 206 15.34 -17.49 -13.72
C ASP A 206 16.27 -18.47 -12.98
N LEU A 207 17.08 -17.97 -12.03
CA LEU A 207 17.81 -18.81 -11.07
C LEU A 207 16.85 -19.57 -10.14
N PHE A 208 15.73 -18.96 -9.72
CA PHE A 208 14.70 -19.69 -8.98
C PHE A 208 14.07 -20.80 -9.82
N ILE A 209 13.64 -20.54 -11.07
CA ILE A 209 13.07 -21.57 -11.95
C ILE A 209 14.07 -22.72 -12.19
N GLY A 210 15.36 -22.41 -12.41
CA GLY A 210 16.42 -23.42 -12.52
C GLY A 210 16.58 -24.31 -11.28
N SER A 211 16.34 -23.77 -10.08
CA SER A 211 16.37 -24.55 -8.83
C SER A 211 15.22 -25.56 -8.72
N LEU A 212 14.05 -25.27 -9.30
CA LEU A 212 12.93 -26.21 -9.36
C LEU A 212 13.26 -27.39 -10.28
N SER A 213 13.87 -27.11 -11.45
CA SER A 213 14.41 -28.16 -12.31
C SER A 213 15.51 -28.98 -11.63
N ALA A 214 16.35 -28.37 -10.80
CA ALA A 214 17.36 -29.09 -10.00
C ALA A 214 16.75 -30.01 -8.92
N LEU A 215 15.57 -29.66 -8.36
CA LEU A 215 14.80 -30.58 -7.53
C LEU A 215 14.20 -31.75 -8.32
N GLY A 216 14.02 -31.61 -9.63
CA GLY A 216 13.40 -32.60 -10.52
C GLY A 216 11.96 -32.24 -10.96
N ILE A 217 11.57 -30.97 -10.84
CA ILE A 217 10.27 -30.46 -11.32
C ILE A 217 10.37 -30.18 -12.82
N ASP A 218 9.46 -30.75 -13.61
CA ASP A 218 9.27 -30.36 -15.02
C ASP A 218 8.48 -29.06 -15.08
N VAL A 219 9.19 -27.94 -15.03
CA VAL A 219 8.61 -26.58 -15.01
C VAL A 219 7.73 -26.29 -16.24
N CYS A 220 7.85 -27.06 -17.33
CA CYS A 220 7.01 -26.93 -18.53
C CYS A 220 5.64 -27.62 -18.39
N ALA A 221 5.47 -28.52 -17.41
CA ALA A 221 4.20 -29.21 -17.13
C ALA A 221 3.32 -28.46 -16.11
N HIS A 222 3.92 -27.58 -15.31
CA HIS A 222 3.30 -26.89 -14.18
C HIS A 222 2.90 -25.43 -14.49
N ASP A 223 1.86 -24.95 -13.80
CA ASP A 223 1.42 -23.56 -13.81
C ASP A 223 2.15 -22.77 -12.72
N ILE A 224 3.27 -22.14 -13.08
CA ILE A 224 4.09 -21.35 -12.15
C ILE A 224 3.76 -19.86 -12.30
N ARG A 225 3.19 -19.26 -11.25
CA ARG A 225 2.75 -17.85 -11.22
C ARG A 225 3.44 -17.09 -10.08
N PHE A 226 3.95 -15.90 -10.40
CA PHE A 226 4.47 -14.92 -9.44
C PHE A 226 3.35 -13.95 -9.11
N VAL A 227 2.62 -14.19 -8.02
CA VAL A 227 1.49 -13.35 -7.57
C VAL A 227 2.03 -12.27 -6.64
N GLU A 228 1.54 -11.03 -6.70
CA GLU A 228 2.01 -9.99 -5.77
C GLU A 228 1.77 -10.39 -4.31
N ASP A 229 2.84 -10.40 -3.53
CA ASP A 229 2.80 -10.15 -2.10
C ASP A 229 3.94 -9.17 -1.71
N ASN A 230 3.66 -8.28 -0.76
CA ASN A 230 4.54 -7.18 -0.37
C ASN A 230 4.94 -7.32 1.11
N TRP A 231 6.04 -8.02 1.32
CA TRP A 231 6.52 -8.41 2.64
C TRP A 231 6.95 -7.21 3.51
N GLU A 232 6.44 -7.16 4.75
CA GLU A 232 6.93 -6.30 5.83
C GLU A 232 7.11 -7.13 7.12
N SER A 233 8.22 -6.92 7.83
CA SER A 233 8.38 -7.32 9.23
C SER A 233 8.35 -6.08 10.12
N PRO A 234 7.22 -5.82 10.82
CA PRO A 234 7.11 -4.74 11.79
C PRO A 234 8.15 -4.82 12.92
N VAL A 235 8.59 -6.05 13.26
CA VAL A 235 9.57 -6.37 14.31
C VAL A 235 10.99 -5.99 13.87
N LEU A 236 11.41 -6.42 12.67
CA LEU A 236 12.75 -6.12 12.15
C LEU A 236 12.87 -4.70 11.57
N GLY A 237 11.76 -3.97 11.44
CA GLY A 237 11.72 -2.70 10.72
C GLY A 237 12.15 -2.85 9.27
N ALA A 238 11.85 -4.00 8.66
CA ALA A 238 12.31 -4.41 7.34
C ALA A 238 11.13 -4.58 6.39
N TRP A 239 11.29 -4.22 5.11
CA TRP A 239 10.25 -4.38 4.09
C TRP A 239 10.85 -4.49 2.68
N GLY A 240 10.08 -5.09 1.78
CA GLY A 240 10.39 -5.19 0.36
C GLY A 240 9.13 -5.29 -0.50
N LEU A 241 9.32 -5.22 -1.82
CA LEU A 241 8.30 -5.63 -2.80
C LEU A 241 8.67 -7.00 -3.33
N GLY A 242 7.68 -7.82 -3.69
CA GLY A 242 7.94 -9.22 -3.97
C GLY A 242 6.78 -9.98 -4.59
N TRP A 243 6.82 -11.30 -4.40
CA TRP A 243 5.82 -12.25 -4.84
C TRP A 243 5.66 -13.42 -3.88
N GLU A 244 4.40 -13.85 -3.77
CA GLU A 244 4.04 -15.20 -3.40
C GLU A 244 4.12 -16.06 -4.69
N ILE A 245 4.99 -17.08 -4.71
CA ILE A 245 5.15 -17.94 -5.90
C ILE A 245 4.23 -19.16 -5.75
N TRP A 246 3.27 -19.26 -6.68
CA TRP A 246 2.35 -20.37 -6.80
C TRP A 246 2.85 -21.37 -7.84
N MET A 247 2.78 -22.66 -7.54
CA MET A 247 2.89 -23.77 -8.49
C MET A 247 1.60 -24.59 -8.41
N ASP A 248 0.84 -24.62 -9.50
CA ASP A 248 -0.50 -25.23 -9.58
C ASP A 248 -1.44 -24.75 -8.45
N GLY A 249 -1.42 -23.44 -8.18
CA GLY A 249 -2.18 -22.80 -7.09
C GLY A 249 -1.58 -22.94 -5.69
N MET A 250 -0.52 -23.75 -5.51
CA MET A 250 0.15 -23.95 -4.22
C MET A 250 1.26 -22.94 -3.98
N GLU A 251 1.15 -22.17 -2.91
CA GLU A 251 2.24 -21.34 -2.36
C GLU A 251 3.48 -22.21 -2.02
N ILE A 252 4.53 -22.12 -2.84
CA ILE A 252 5.76 -22.90 -2.67
C ILE A 252 6.95 -22.07 -2.18
N THR A 253 6.97 -20.74 -2.43
CA THR A 253 8.14 -19.89 -2.16
C THR A 253 7.72 -18.43 -2.01
N GLN A 254 8.28 -17.74 -1.02
CA GLN A 254 8.25 -16.28 -0.94
C GLN A 254 9.47 -15.71 -1.65
N PHE A 255 9.30 -14.63 -2.41
CA PHE A 255 10.36 -13.92 -3.12
C PHE A 255 10.29 -12.43 -2.78
N THR A 256 11.38 -11.77 -2.41
CA THR A 256 11.33 -10.37 -1.89
C THR A 256 12.59 -9.57 -2.18
N TYR A 257 12.43 -8.35 -2.71
CA TYR A 257 13.50 -7.36 -2.87
C TYR A 257 13.53 -6.39 -1.68
N PHE A 258 14.43 -6.63 -0.71
CA PHE A 258 14.54 -5.77 0.48
C PHE A 258 14.91 -4.34 0.11
N GLN A 259 13.99 -3.41 0.39
CA GLN A 259 14.23 -1.97 0.26
C GLN A 259 14.79 -1.39 1.57
N GLN A 260 14.47 -2.02 2.70
CA GLN A 260 14.82 -1.56 4.05
C GLN A 260 15.05 -2.75 5.00
N ALA A 261 16.01 -2.63 5.93
CA ALA A 261 16.13 -3.50 7.10
C ALA A 261 16.59 -2.68 8.33
N GLY A 262 16.13 -3.02 9.53
CA GLY A 262 16.48 -2.27 10.75
C GLY A 262 16.03 -0.81 10.74
N SER A 263 14.98 -0.47 9.98
CA SER A 263 14.58 0.91 9.65
C SER A 263 15.66 1.74 8.95
N LEU A 264 16.54 1.10 8.17
CA LEU A 264 17.57 1.73 7.32
C LEU A 264 17.39 1.30 5.86
N PRO A 265 17.45 2.21 4.88
CA PRO A 265 17.31 1.87 3.46
C PRO A 265 18.55 1.09 2.98
N LEU A 266 18.34 0.12 2.10
CA LEU A 266 19.43 -0.71 1.57
C LEU A 266 20.09 -0.10 0.32
N SER A 267 21.40 -0.31 0.22
CA SER A 267 22.20 -0.09 -0.98
C SER A 267 23.48 -0.94 -0.89
N PRO A 268 23.68 -1.94 -1.76
CA PRO A 268 22.77 -2.41 -2.80
C PRO A 268 21.49 -3.06 -2.22
N ILE A 269 20.50 -3.25 -3.10
CA ILE A 269 19.30 -4.05 -2.81
C ILE A 269 19.69 -5.54 -2.72
N SER A 270 19.00 -6.28 -1.86
CA SER A 270 19.17 -7.73 -1.69
C SER A 270 17.90 -8.46 -2.11
N VAL A 271 18.05 -9.62 -2.77
CA VAL A 271 16.95 -10.52 -3.10
C VAL A 271 16.89 -11.65 -2.08
N GLU A 272 15.71 -11.90 -1.53
CA GLU A 272 15.38 -13.06 -0.70
C GLU A 272 14.53 -14.05 -1.48
N ILE A 273 14.86 -15.34 -1.36
CA ILE A 273 14.11 -16.46 -1.94
C ILE A 273 13.96 -17.53 -0.84
N THR A 274 12.72 -17.78 -0.41
CA THR A 274 12.42 -18.56 0.80
C THR A 274 11.41 -19.65 0.49
N TYR A 275 11.90 -20.88 0.31
CA TYR A 275 11.12 -22.05 -0.12
C TYR A 275 10.45 -22.74 1.07
N GLY A 276 9.19 -23.17 0.92
CA GLY A 276 8.51 -24.05 1.88
C GLY A 276 8.72 -25.52 1.51
N LEU A 277 9.71 -26.20 2.11
CA LEU A 277 10.15 -27.52 1.67
C LEU A 277 9.08 -28.61 1.85
N GLU A 278 8.31 -28.58 2.95
CA GLU A 278 7.23 -29.54 3.19
C GLU A 278 6.19 -29.50 2.07
N ARG A 279 5.76 -28.32 1.61
CA ARG A 279 4.74 -28.16 0.57
C ARG A 279 5.25 -28.64 -0.80
N ILE A 280 6.47 -28.23 -1.18
CA ILE A 280 7.10 -28.65 -2.44
C ILE A 280 7.20 -30.18 -2.51
N LEU A 281 7.56 -30.84 -1.40
CA LEU A 281 7.70 -32.30 -1.38
C LEU A 281 6.40 -33.05 -1.15
N MET A 282 5.38 -32.45 -0.53
CA MET A 282 4.02 -32.99 -0.56
C MET A 282 3.51 -33.12 -1.99
N LEU A 283 3.72 -32.08 -2.83
CA LEU A 283 3.37 -32.14 -4.25
C LEU A 283 4.23 -33.16 -5.00
N LEU A 284 5.56 -33.07 -4.91
CA LEU A 284 6.48 -33.95 -5.66
C LEU A 284 6.34 -35.43 -5.31
N GLN A 285 6.11 -35.77 -4.03
CA GLN A 285 5.90 -37.15 -3.58
C GLN A 285 4.43 -37.61 -3.69
N GLY A 286 3.52 -36.73 -4.12
CA GLY A 286 2.10 -37.03 -4.29
C GLY A 286 1.36 -37.36 -2.99
N VAL A 287 1.78 -36.79 -1.86
CA VAL A 287 1.21 -37.05 -0.53
C VAL A 287 0.31 -35.91 -0.05
N ASP A 288 -0.80 -36.28 0.58
CA ASP A 288 -1.90 -35.38 0.96
C ASP A 288 -1.71 -34.65 2.30
N HIS A 289 -0.65 -35.00 3.06
CA HIS A 289 -0.41 -34.60 4.45
C HIS A 289 1.09 -34.72 4.81
N PHE A 290 1.64 -33.70 5.50
CA PHE A 290 3.07 -33.62 5.84
C PHE A 290 3.65 -34.90 6.47
N LYS A 291 2.90 -35.60 7.33
CA LYS A 291 3.39 -36.79 8.06
C LYS A 291 3.71 -37.99 7.16
N LYS A 292 3.24 -37.98 5.91
CA LYS A 292 3.50 -39.04 4.91
C LYS A 292 4.74 -38.79 4.04
N ILE A 293 5.33 -37.58 4.09
CA ILE A 293 6.55 -37.25 3.34
C ILE A 293 7.66 -38.23 3.71
N GLN A 294 8.35 -38.82 2.73
CA GLN A 294 9.58 -39.57 2.92
C GLN A 294 10.72 -38.60 3.24
N TYR A 295 11.21 -38.63 4.47
CA TYR A 295 12.32 -37.81 4.94
C TYR A 295 13.67 -38.34 4.41
N ALA A 296 13.85 -39.65 4.57
CA ALA A 296 14.95 -40.44 4.05
C ALA A 296 14.42 -41.84 3.68
N ASP A 297 15.26 -42.70 3.10
CA ASP A 297 14.85 -44.04 2.65
C ASP A 297 14.34 -44.88 3.83
N GLY A 298 13.02 -45.12 3.89
CA GLY A 298 12.38 -45.87 4.97
C GLY A 298 12.11 -45.07 6.25
N ILE A 299 12.16 -43.73 6.22
CA ILE A 299 11.82 -42.86 7.36
C ILE A 299 10.87 -41.76 6.90
N THR A 300 9.68 -41.65 7.52
CA THR A 300 8.73 -40.56 7.27
C THR A 300 9.01 -39.32 8.11
N TYR A 301 8.58 -38.16 7.62
CA TYR A 301 8.55 -36.92 8.40
C TYR A 301 7.62 -37.05 9.63
N GLY A 302 6.57 -37.87 9.54
CA GLY A 302 5.67 -38.16 10.66
C GLY A 302 6.37 -38.84 11.84
N GLU A 303 7.15 -39.88 11.57
CA GLU A 303 7.92 -40.61 12.60
C GLU A 303 8.97 -39.74 13.31
N LEU A 304 9.42 -38.64 12.67
CA LEU A 304 10.39 -37.71 13.24
C LEU A 304 9.75 -36.53 13.99
N PHE A 305 8.61 -36.00 13.52
CA PHE A 305 8.11 -34.69 13.95
C PHE A 305 6.63 -34.64 14.37
N LEU A 306 5.84 -35.70 14.21
CA LEU A 306 4.41 -35.67 14.57
C LEU A 306 4.17 -35.46 16.08
N GLU A 307 4.97 -36.08 16.95
CA GLU A 307 4.82 -35.90 18.40
C GLU A 307 5.32 -34.53 18.86
N ASN A 308 6.40 -34.03 18.27
CA ASN A 308 6.87 -32.65 18.47
C ASN A 308 5.76 -31.64 18.12
N GLU A 309 5.04 -31.83 17.01
CA GLU A 309 3.96 -30.93 16.60
C GLU A 309 2.82 -30.90 17.63
N LYS A 310 2.46 -32.05 18.23
CA LYS A 310 1.46 -32.13 19.30
C LYS A 310 1.91 -31.45 20.59
N GLU A 311 3.08 -31.85 21.12
CA GLU A 311 3.58 -31.36 22.40
C GLU A 311 3.83 -29.84 22.35
N MET A 312 4.38 -29.34 21.24
CA MET A 312 4.59 -27.90 21.07
C MET A 312 3.27 -27.15 20.80
N SER A 313 2.28 -27.75 20.14
CA SER A 313 0.94 -27.14 20.03
C SER A 313 0.28 -26.96 21.40
N ALA A 314 0.26 -28.01 22.22
CA ALA A 314 -0.26 -27.95 23.59
C ALA A 314 0.52 -26.94 24.46
N TYR A 315 1.85 -26.86 24.29
CA TYR A 315 2.65 -25.83 24.95
C TYR A 315 2.23 -24.41 24.52
N TYR A 316 2.27 -24.11 23.22
CA TYR A 316 2.02 -22.75 22.71
C TYR A 316 0.58 -22.26 22.89
N LEU A 317 -0.41 -23.13 22.78
CA LEU A 317 -1.83 -22.76 22.84
C LEU A 317 -2.42 -22.86 24.26
N GLU A 318 -1.94 -23.79 25.09
CA GLU A 318 -2.55 -24.08 26.40
C GLU A 318 -1.61 -23.84 27.58
N HIS A 319 -0.42 -24.41 27.57
CA HIS A 319 0.38 -24.59 28.80
C HIS A 319 1.44 -23.51 29.04
N ALA A 320 1.81 -22.72 28.03
CA ALA A 320 2.86 -21.72 28.16
C ALA A 320 2.49 -20.62 29.18
N GLY A 321 3.32 -20.46 30.21
CA GLY A 321 3.08 -19.55 31.32
C GLY A 321 3.31 -18.09 30.95
N VAL A 322 2.24 -17.38 30.55
CA VAL A 322 2.22 -15.95 30.15
C VAL A 322 3.12 -15.07 31.03
N HIS A 323 2.95 -15.09 32.35
CA HIS A 323 3.74 -14.28 33.30
C HIS A 323 5.26 -14.58 33.28
N HIS A 324 5.68 -15.79 32.92
CA HIS A 324 7.10 -16.12 32.73
C HIS A 324 7.60 -15.62 31.37
N LEU A 325 6.80 -15.75 30.31
CA LEU A 325 7.15 -15.25 28.97
C LEU A 325 7.26 -13.72 28.93
N GLN A 326 6.40 -12.99 29.65
CA GLN A 326 6.53 -11.54 29.81
C GLN A 326 7.88 -11.16 30.45
N LYS A 327 8.26 -11.86 31.53
CA LYS A 327 9.57 -11.66 32.18
C LYS A 327 10.73 -12.04 31.27
N HIS A 328 10.61 -13.10 30.49
CA HIS A 328 11.62 -13.47 29.49
C HIS A 328 11.77 -12.38 28.42
N PHE A 329 10.67 -11.85 27.87
CA PHE A 329 10.71 -10.71 26.95
C PHE A 329 11.48 -9.52 27.55
N ASP A 330 11.11 -9.12 28.77
CA ASP A 330 11.69 -7.94 29.42
C ASP A 330 13.18 -8.15 29.77
N PHE A 331 13.57 -9.33 30.27
CA PHE A 331 14.98 -9.65 30.55
C PHE A 331 15.84 -9.75 29.28
N PHE A 332 15.30 -10.29 28.18
CA PHE A 332 16.03 -10.34 26.91
C PHE A 332 16.20 -8.93 26.30
N GLU A 333 15.22 -8.03 26.46
CA GLU A 333 15.37 -6.62 26.07
C GLU A 333 16.44 -5.88 26.91
N GLU A 334 16.46 -6.07 28.23
CA GLU A 334 17.44 -5.45 29.14
C GLU A 334 18.88 -5.90 28.83
N GLU A 335 19.07 -7.21 28.59
CA GLU A 335 20.38 -7.77 28.18
C GLU A 335 20.76 -7.30 26.76
N ALA A 336 19.82 -7.20 25.82
CA ALA A 336 20.08 -6.64 24.50
C ALA A 336 20.59 -5.19 24.58
N HIS A 337 19.95 -4.33 25.39
CA HIS A 337 20.42 -2.96 25.62
C HIS A 337 21.78 -2.90 26.30
N SER A 338 22.06 -3.80 27.25
CA SER A 338 23.36 -3.89 27.93
C SER A 338 24.48 -4.28 26.95
N LEU A 339 24.23 -5.22 26.05
CA LEU A 339 25.15 -5.64 24.99
C LEU A 339 25.35 -4.56 23.92
N LEU A 340 24.30 -3.80 23.56
CA LEU A 340 24.40 -2.62 22.68
C LEU A 340 25.31 -1.54 23.30
N ALA A 341 25.18 -1.27 24.60
CA ALA A 341 26.02 -0.30 25.31
C ALA A 341 27.50 -0.72 25.37
N LEU A 342 27.78 -2.02 25.37
CA LEU A 342 29.14 -2.59 25.25
C LEU A 342 29.68 -2.63 23.81
N GLY A 343 28.88 -2.24 22.81
CA GLY A 343 29.27 -2.26 21.40
C GLY A 343 29.16 -3.62 20.70
N LEU A 344 28.41 -4.57 21.26
CA LEU A 344 28.34 -5.96 20.82
C LEU A 344 27.07 -6.27 20.01
N ALA A 345 27.04 -5.84 18.74
CA ALA A 345 25.85 -5.94 17.87
C ALA A 345 25.30 -7.37 17.68
N ILE A 346 26.17 -8.38 17.55
CA ILE A 346 25.74 -9.77 17.29
C ILE A 346 24.98 -10.36 18.49
N PRO A 347 25.57 -10.47 19.70
CA PRO A 347 24.85 -11.06 20.83
C PRO A 347 23.64 -10.21 21.27
N ALA A 348 23.66 -8.88 21.07
CA ALA A 348 22.46 -8.05 21.28
C ALA A 348 21.31 -8.45 20.34
N TYR A 349 21.63 -8.77 19.09
CA TYR A 349 20.65 -9.27 18.12
C TYR A 349 20.18 -10.70 18.46
N ASP A 350 21.06 -11.57 18.96
CA ASP A 350 20.66 -12.91 19.43
C ASP A 350 19.66 -12.85 20.60
N GLN A 351 19.72 -11.84 21.47
CA GLN A 351 18.69 -11.63 22.49
C GLN A 351 17.38 -11.11 21.89
N LEU A 352 17.43 -10.21 20.89
CA LEU A 352 16.25 -9.75 20.16
C LEU A 352 15.48 -10.91 19.49
N LEU A 353 16.17 -11.93 18.99
CA LEU A 353 15.51 -13.14 18.47
C LEU A 353 14.66 -13.84 19.54
N LYS A 354 15.21 -14.00 20.76
CA LYS A 354 14.50 -14.59 21.90
C LYS A 354 13.36 -13.69 22.40
N THR A 355 13.57 -12.37 22.41
CA THR A 355 12.52 -11.38 22.65
C THR A 355 11.35 -11.56 21.67
N SER A 356 11.64 -11.77 20.39
CA SER A 356 10.62 -12.03 19.36
C SER A 356 9.96 -13.40 19.49
N HIS A 357 10.70 -14.46 19.85
CA HIS A 357 10.08 -15.77 20.05
C HIS A 357 9.19 -15.79 21.30
N ALA A 358 9.64 -15.18 22.41
CA ALA A 358 8.82 -15.01 23.61
C ALA A 358 7.55 -14.19 23.34
N PHE A 359 7.64 -13.16 22.49
CA PHE A 359 6.48 -12.43 21.98
C PHE A 359 5.52 -13.33 21.17
N ASN A 360 6.02 -14.11 20.22
CA ASN A 360 5.16 -14.97 19.39
C ASN A 360 4.36 -15.97 20.24
N ILE A 361 4.94 -16.50 21.34
CA ILE A 361 4.20 -17.39 22.25
C ILE A 361 3.15 -16.62 23.08
N LEU A 362 3.41 -15.36 23.44
CA LEU A 362 2.40 -14.52 24.09
C LEU A 362 1.21 -14.22 23.15
N ASP A 363 1.48 -14.02 21.86
CA ASP A 363 0.43 -13.80 20.85
C ASP A 363 -0.39 -15.09 20.63
N ALA A 364 0.26 -16.24 20.45
CA ALA A 364 -0.39 -17.56 20.34
C ALA A 364 -1.20 -17.97 21.58
N ARG A 365 -0.79 -17.52 22.79
CA ARG A 365 -1.61 -17.70 24.00
C ARG A 365 -2.84 -16.79 24.06
N GLY A 366 -3.07 -15.92 23.06
CA GLY A 366 -4.17 -14.95 23.04
C GLY A 366 -4.04 -13.85 24.09
N TYR A 367 -2.82 -13.57 24.56
CA TYR A 367 -2.58 -12.55 25.59
C TYR A 367 -2.48 -11.13 25.01
N VAL A 368 -1.95 -10.99 23.79
CA VAL A 368 -1.54 -9.69 23.24
C VAL A 368 -2.71 -8.99 22.53
N GLY A 369 -3.22 -7.92 23.13
CA GLY A 369 -4.20 -7.04 22.49
C GLY A 369 -3.62 -6.21 21.32
N VAL A 370 -4.48 -5.66 20.45
CA VAL A 370 -4.04 -4.94 19.22
C VAL A 370 -3.07 -3.79 19.51
N THR A 371 -3.30 -3.01 20.57
CA THR A 371 -2.39 -1.91 20.96
C THR A 371 -1.11 -2.41 21.62
N GLU A 372 -1.19 -3.49 22.41
CA GLU A 372 -0.01 -4.13 23.00
C GLU A 372 0.89 -4.73 21.93
N ARG A 373 0.32 -5.34 20.88
CA ARG A 373 1.07 -5.81 19.70
C ARG A 373 1.89 -4.66 19.10
N ALA A 374 1.28 -3.49 18.92
CA ALA A 374 2.00 -2.29 18.47
C ALA A 374 3.09 -1.82 19.47
N ARG A 375 2.87 -1.93 20.78
CA ARG A 375 3.87 -1.63 21.82
C ARG A 375 5.07 -2.59 21.77
N TYR A 376 4.82 -3.90 21.69
CA TYR A 376 5.88 -4.92 21.57
C TYR A 376 6.64 -4.81 20.25
N PHE A 377 5.95 -4.57 19.13
CA PHE A 377 6.59 -4.28 17.83
C PHE A 377 7.45 -3.01 17.90
N GLY A 378 6.98 -1.94 18.57
CA GLY A 378 7.75 -0.71 18.76
C GLY A 378 9.05 -0.93 19.56
N ARG A 379 8.98 -1.72 20.64
CA ARG A 379 10.13 -2.16 21.45
C ARG A 379 11.16 -2.91 20.59
N MET A 380 10.73 -4.00 19.95
CA MET A 380 11.61 -4.85 19.14
C MET A 380 12.20 -4.13 17.93
N ARG A 381 11.43 -3.27 17.24
CA ARG A 381 11.91 -2.42 16.15
C ARG A 381 12.99 -1.44 16.58
N SER A 382 12.88 -0.91 17.81
CA SER A 382 13.91 -0.05 18.40
C SER A 382 15.23 -0.81 18.61
N LEU A 383 15.18 -2.04 19.14
CA LEU A 383 16.34 -2.93 19.25
C LEU A 383 16.91 -3.30 17.88
N ALA A 384 16.06 -3.72 16.93
CA ALA A 384 16.48 -4.11 15.58
C ALA A 384 17.26 -2.99 14.88
N ARG A 385 16.77 -1.76 14.99
CA ARG A 385 17.42 -0.55 14.48
C ARG A 385 18.76 -0.28 15.16
N GLN A 386 18.85 -0.40 16.48
CA GLN A 386 20.11 -0.19 17.21
C GLN A 386 21.15 -1.25 16.86
N CYS A 387 20.74 -2.53 16.75
CA CYS A 387 21.61 -3.62 16.29
C CYS A 387 22.12 -3.36 14.86
N ALA A 388 21.24 -2.98 13.94
CA ALA A 388 21.58 -2.66 12.55
C ALA A 388 22.56 -1.47 12.44
N GLN A 389 22.32 -0.38 13.17
CA GLN A 389 23.19 0.80 13.19
C GLN A 389 24.58 0.49 13.78
N LEU A 390 24.64 -0.26 14.89
CA LEU A 390 25.89 -0.65 15.53
C LEU A 390 26.68 -1.65 14.67
N TRP A 391 26.00 -2.60 14.02
CA TRP A 391 26.59 -3.51 13.05
C TRP A 391 27.22 -2.74 11.89
N LEU A 392 26.48 -1.84 11.23
CA LEU A 392 27.00 -1.03 10.11
C LEU A 392 28.26 -0.25 10.48
N LYS A 393 28.25 0.45 11.63
CA LYS A 393 29.40 1.17 12.17
C LYS A 393 30.60 0.24 12.45
N THR A 394 30.33 -1.01 12.84
CA THR A 394 31.36 -2.03 13.03
C THR A 394 31.93 -2.50 11.69
N ARG A 395 31.10 -2.71 10.66
CA ARG A 395 31.56 -3.09 9.31
C ARG A 395 32.35 -1.97 8.62
N GLU A 396 31.93 -0.72 8.81
CA GLU A 396 32.63 0.49 8.34
C GLU A 396 34.01 0.64 9.00
N SER A 397 34.10 0.51 10.34
CA SER A 397 35.39 0.59 11.05
C SER A 397 36.36 -0.57 10.74
N LEU A 398 35.84 -1.71 10.26
CA LEU A 398 36.62 -2.82 9.70
C LEU A 398 36.96 -2.64 8.21
N GLY A 399 36.54 -1.54 7.57
CA GLY A 399 36.83 -1.23 6.17
C GLY A 399 36.08 -2.09 5.15
N TYR A 400 34.90 -2.63 5.50
CA TYR A 400 34.09 -3.52 4.67
C TYR A 400 34.88 -4.72 4.10
N PRO A 401 35.29 -5.69 4.94
CA PRO A 401 36.26 -6.73 4.55
C PRO A 401 35.75 -7.75 3.52
N LEU A 402 34.46 -7.75 3.14
CA LEU A 402 33.95 -8.48 1.96
C LEU A 402 34.01 -7.64 0.66
N GLY A 403 34.50 -6.41 0.72
CA GLY A 403 34.50 -5.45 -0.37
C GLY A 403 33.28 -4.52 -0.36
N VAL A 404 33.22 -3.64 -1.37
CA VAL A 404 32.13 -2.67 -1.57
C VAL A 404 31.56 -2.92 -2.96
N VAL A 405 30.25 -3.17 -3.05
CA VAL A 405 29.55 -3.23 -4.34
C VAL A 405 29.59 -1.85 -4.97
N SER A 406 30.16 -1.78 -6.18
CA SER A 406 30.21 -0.53 -6.96
C SER A 406 28.82 -0.23 -7.50
N GLU A 407 28.44 1.05 -7.55
CA GLU A 407 27.24 1.44 -8.30
C GLU A 407 27.41 1.05 -9.78
N PRO A 408 26.36 0.50 -10.43
CA PRO A 408 26.43 0.16 -11.84
C PRO A 408 26.66 1.44 -12.66
N ALA A 409 27.62 1.38 -13.58
CA ALA A 409 27.93 2.51 -14.44
C ALA A 409 26.69 2.91 -15.25
N LEU A 410 26.37 4.21 -15.27
CA LEU A 410 25.31 4.75 -16.10
C LEU A 410 25.63 4.47 -17.57
N LEU A 411 24.95 3.46 -18.13
CA LEU A 411 24.93 3.21 -19.56
C LEU A 411 24.25 4.40 -20.24
N VAL A 412 25.06 5.28 -20.82
CA VAL A 412 24.59 6.37 -21.68
C VAL A 412 24.47 5.80 -23.09
N SER A 413 23.31 5.98 -23.73
CA SER A 413 23.13 5.58 -25.14
C SER A 413 24.21 6.23 -26.02
N PRO A 414 25.10 5.46 -26.66
CA PRO A 414 26.15 6.03 -27.50
C PRO A 414 25.55 6.79 -28.67
N LYS A 415 25.99 8.05 -28.88
CA LYS A 415 25.57 8.84 -30.05
C LYS A 415 25.80 8.10 -31.37
N GLU A 416 26.87 7.32 -31.43
CA GLU A 416 27.22 6.42 -32.53
C GLU A 416 26.11 5.42 -32.89
N LEU A 417 25.34 4.92 -31.91
CA LEU A 417 24.18 4.04 -32.17
C LEU A 417 22.99 4.84 -32.71
N VAL A 418 22.71 6.03 -32.18
CA VAL A 418 21.66 6.92 -32.71
C VAL A 418 21.98 7.30 -34.17
N GLU A 419 23.23 7.71 -34.45
CA GLU A 419 23.71 8.05 -35.79
C GLU A 419 23.78 6.85 -36.75
N ALA A 420 23.93 5.62 -36.24
CA ALA A 420 23.88 4.40 -37.05
C ALA A 420 22.44 3.96 -37.34
N ALA A 421 21.52 4.14 -36.40
CA ALA A 421 20.11 3.83 -36.56
C ALA A 421 19.39 4.85 -37.47
N ALA A 422 19.69 6.15 -37.32
CA ALA A 422 19.20 7.23 -38.17
C ALA A 422 19.45 6.98 -39.67
N LYS A 423 20.57 6.32 -40.04
CA LYS A 423 20.92 5.95 -41.42
C LYS A 423 20.08 4.81 -42.01
N LYS A 424 19.21 4.18 -41.21
CA LYS A 424 18.28 3.11 -41.64
C LYS A 424 16.82 3.58 -41.72
N VAL A 425 16.50 4.79 -41.27
CA VAL A 425 15.12 5.31 -41.26
C VAL A 425 14.68 5.55 -42.70
N CYS A 426 13.63 4.85 -43.14
CA CYS A 426 12.93 5.18 -44.40
C CYS A 426 12.17 6.50 -44.23
N ASP A 427 11.78 7.15 -45.33
CA ASP A 427 10.99 8.39 -45.25
C ASP A 427 9.49 8.17 -44.97
N ASP A 428 8.96 6.96 -45.21
CA ASP A 428 7.54 6.63 -45.04
C ASP A 428 7.08 6.56 -43.58
N SER A 429 5.90 7.13 -43.28
CA SER A 429 5.22 6.94 -41.99
C SER A 429 4.87 5.47 -41.75
N ARG A 430 5.25 4.93 -40.59
CA ARG A 430 5.10 3.51 -40.23
C ARG A 430 4.75 3.31 -38.76
N LEU A 431 4.32 2.10 -38.40
CA LEU A 431 4.04 1.73 -37.02
C LEU A 431 5.29 1.88 -36.14
N PHE A 432 5.13 2.47 -34.96
CA PHE A 432 6.12 2.39 -33.88
C PHE A 432 5.58 1.52 -32.73
N VAL A 433 6.45 0.65 -32.20
CA VAL A 433 6.20 -0.18 -31.03
C VAL A 433 7.22 0.12 -29.95
N LEU A 434 6.72 0.39 -28.74
CA LEU A 434 7.49 0.39 -27.50
C LEU A 434 6.98 -0.75 -26.62
N GLU A 435 7.87 -1.63 -26.18
CA GLU A 435 7.61 -2.61 -25.11
C GLU A 435 8.58 -2.36 -23.95
N ILE A 436 8.02 -2.22 -22.74
CA ILE A 436 8.76 -2.13 -21.48
C ILE A 436 8.54 -3.46 -20.75
N GLY A 437 9.56 -4.31 -20.72
CA GLY A 437 9.50 -5.65 -20.18
C GLY A 437 9.98 -5.76 -18.74
N THR A 438 9.17 -6.38 -17.88
CA THR A 438 9.36 -6.40 -16.43
C THR A 438 9.33 -7.82 -15.85
N GLU A 439 9.74 -7.93 -14.58
CA GLU A 439 9.22 -8.97 -13.69
C GLU A 439 7.76 -8.66 -13.32
N GLU A 440 7.03 -9.65 -12.82
CA GLU A 440 5.57 -9.73 -12.85
C GLU A 440 4.89 -8.62 -12.00
N MET A 441 4.29 -7.63 -12.66
CA MET A 441 3.61 -6.49 -12.04
C MET A 441 2.25 -6.88 -11.42
N PRO A 442 1.80 -6.15 -10.39
CA PRO A 442 0.46 -6.29 -9.80
C PRO A 442 -0.66 -6.06 -10.82
N PRO A 443 -1.79 -6.79 -10.73
CA PRO A 443 -2.92 -6.65 -11.67
C PRO A 443 -3.45 -5.23 -11.88
N GLN A 444 -3.44 -4.39 -10.82
CA GLN A 444 -3.86 -2.98 -10.93
C GLN A 444 -2.78 -2.11 -11.56
N ASP A 445 -1.52 -2.27 -11.15
CA ASP A 445 -0.37 -1.54 -11.72
C ASP A 445 -0.25 -1.77 -13.24
N VAL A 446 -0.57 -2.98 -13.73
CA VAL A 446 -0.64 -3.29 -15.17
C VAL A 446 -1.64 -2.38 -15.90
N VAL A 447 -2.83 -2.18 -15.33
CA VAL A 447 -3.89 -1.34 -15.93
C VAL A 447 -3.50 0.13 -15.85
N ASP A 448 -3.15 0.60 -14.66
CA ASP A 448 -2.86 2.01 -14.38
C ASP A 448 -1.63 2.50 -15.14
N ALA A 449 -0.57 1.68 -15.25
CA ALA A 449 0.62 2.02 -16.00
C ALA A 449 0.42 1.94 -17.52
N SER A 450 -0.46 1.05 -18.01
CA SER A 450 -0.81 1.03 -19.44
C SER A 450 -1.50 2.32 -19.86
N GLN A 451 -2.45 2.81 -19.05
CA GLN A 451 -3.14 4.07 -19.33
C GLN A 451 -2.21 5.28 -19.16
N GLN A 452 -1.42 5.34 -18.08
CA GLN A 452 -0.42 6.40 -17.92
C GLN A 452 0.58 6.45 -19.08
N LEU A 453 1.09 5.29 -19.53
CA LEU A 453 2.02 5.23 -20.66
C LEU A 453 1.37 5.68 -21.97
N LYS A 454 0.07 5.40 -22.17
CA LYS A 454 -0.72 5.93 -23.30
C LYS A 454 -0.69 7.47 -23.33
N ASP A 455 -1.06 8.08 -22.22
CA ASP A 455 -1.24 9.53 -22.12
C ASP A 455 0.11 10.27 -22.12
N LEU A 456 1.14 9.67 -21.52
CA LEU A 456 2.52 10.16 -21.57
C LEU A 456 3.11 10.10 -22.98
N MET A 457 2.80 9.05 -23.76
CA MET A 457 3.22 8.94 -25.16
C MET A 457 2.50 9.94 -26.07
N LEU A 458 1.18 10.10 -25.91
CA LEU A 458 0.41 11.11 -26.65
C LEU A 458 1.00 12.52 -26.44
N HIS A 459 1.14 12.93 -25.17
CA HIS A 459 1.74 14.21 -24.81
C HIS A 459 3.18 14.35 -25.34
N LEU A 460 3.99 13.28 -25.38
CA LEU A 460 5.34 13.33 -25.94
C LEU A 460 5.31 13.68 -27.44
N LEU A 461 4.47 12.99 -28.21
CA LEU A 461 4.37 13.18 -29.66
C LEU A 461 3.79 14.55 -30.00
N ASP A 462 2.72 14.98 -29.32
CA ASP A 462 2.13 16.33 -29.45
C ASP A 462 3.16 17.43 -29.18
N LYS A 463 3.83 17.37 -28.01
CA LYS A 463 4.90 18.31 -27.60
C LYS A 463 5.99 18.42 -28.68
N GLN A 464 6.31 17.30 -29.32
CA GLN A 464 7.40 17.19 -30.29
C GLN A 464 6.93 17.34 -31.75
N ARG A 465 5.65 17.64 -32.01
CA ARG A 465 5.09 17.84 -33.35
C ARG A 465 5.38 16.66 -34.28
N LEU A 466 5.21 15.45 -33.76
CA LEU A 466 5.33 14.21 -34.51
C LEU A 466 3.93 13.71 -34.87
N SER A 467 3.48 13.97 -36.10
CA SER A 467 2.19 13.50 -36.61
C SER A 467 2.08 11.97 -36.53
N HIS A 468 0.95 11.48 -36.05
CA HIS A 468 0.67 10.05 -35.89
C HIS A 468 -0.81 9.72 -36.13
N GLY A 469 -1.11 8.43 -36.30
CA GLY A 469 -2.46 7.86 -36.35
C GLY A 469 -2.98 7.47 -34.97
N GLU A 470 -3.72 6.37 -34.88
CA GLU A 470 -4.23 5.87 -33.60
C GLU A 470 -3.09 5.43 -32.65
N LEU A 471 -3.25 5.75 -31.37
CA LEU A 471 -2.33 5.36 -30.31
C LEU A 471 -3.04 4.40 -29.35
N GLN A 472 -2.56 3.17 -29.27
CA GLN A 472 -3.10 2.10 -28.45
C GLN A 472 -2.07 1.65 -27.42
N ALA A 473 -2.51 1.36 -26.19
CA ALA A 473 -1.66 0.89 -25.12
C ALA A 473 -2.30 -0.32 -24.43
N TYR A 474 -1.46 -1.28 -24.03
CA TYR A 474 -1.87 -2.55 -23.44
C TYR A 474 -0.85 -3.01 -22.41
N GLY A 475 -1.28 -3.81 -21.43
CA GLY A 475 -0.40 -4.38 -20.41
C GLY A 475 -0.72 -5.83 -20.13
N THR A 476 0.31 -6.62 -19.89
CA THR A 476 0.26 -7.95 -19.25
C THR A 476 1.08 -7.86 -17.95
N PRO A 477 1.05 -8.86 -17.04
CA PRO A 477 1.92 -8.82 -15.86
C PRO A 477 3.41 -8.59 -16.18
N ARG A 478 3.91 -8.94 -17.37
CA ARG A 478 5.35 -8.89 -17.68
C ARG A 478 5.74 -7.83 -18.71
N ARG A 479 4.79 -7.05 -19.22
CA ARG A 479 5.07 -6.02 -20.24
C ARG A 479 4.02 -4.91 -20.26
N LEU A 480 4.48 -3.68 -20.50
CA LEU A 480 3.66 -2.59 -21.02
C LEU A 480 4.00 -2.38 -22.49
N VAL A 481 3.00 -2.23 -23.36
CA VAL A 481 3.18 -2.07 -24.81
C VAL A 481 2.40 -0.86 -25.30
N VAL A 482 3.02 -0.04 -26.15
CA VAL A 482 2.35 1.00 -26.94
C VAL A 482 2.56 0.73 -28.43
N PHE A 483 1.46 0.87 -29.17
CA PHE A 483 1.41 0.93 -30.62
C PHE A 483 1.07 2.37 -31.04
N VAL A 484 1.87 2.95 -31.94
CA VAL A 484 1.62 4.26 -32.55
C VAL A 484 1.52 4.07 -34.06
N GLU A 485 0.30 4.01 -34.58
CA GLU A 485 0.07 3.81 -36.01
C GLU A 485 0.53 5.02 -36.83
N ASN A 486 1.00 4.77 -38.06
CA ASN A 486 1.38 5.82 -39.04
C ASN A 486 2.29 6.94 -38.47
N LEU A 487 3.20 6.63 -37.55
CA LEU A 487 4.11 7.62 -36.98
C LEU A 487 5.04 8.17 -38.07
N CYS A 488 5.07 9.49 -38.21
CA CYS A 488 5.96 10.19 -39.13
C CYS A 488 7.45 10.02 -38.77
N THR A 489 8.31 10.20 -39.77
CA THR A 489 9.76 9.94 -39.67
C THR A 489 10.55 11.17 -39.21
N LYS A 490 9.95 12.36 -39.30
CA LYS A 490 10.53 13.67 -38.98
C LYS A 490 9.48 14.57 -38.33
N GLN A 491 9.90 15.47 -37.45
CA GLN A 491 9.03 16.50 -36.86
C GLN A 491 8.46 17.43 -37.95
N GLU A 492 7.25 17.93 -37.75
CA GLU A 492 6.69 18.99 -38.58
C GLU A 492 7.54 20.27 -38.49
N GLU A 493 7.79 20.90 -39.65
CA GLU A 493 8.50 22.19 -39.73
C GLU A 493 7.73 23.27 -38.98
N ASN A 494 8.41 23.99 -38.10
CA ASN A 494 7.82 25.05 -37.29
C ASN A 494 8.49 26.39 -37.60
N GLU A 495 7.67 27.39 -37.90
CA GLU A 495 8.08 28.77 -38.19
C GLU A 495 7.77 29.65 -36.98
N VAL A 496 8.80 30.01 -36.22
CA VAL A 496 8.66 30.79 -34.97
C VAL A 496 9.00 32.27 -35.23
N GLU A 497 8.02 33.16 -35.01
CA GLU A 497 8.29 34.60 -34.91
C GLU A 497 9.13 34.91 -33.66
N VAL A 498 10.41 35.26 -33.82
CA VAL A 498 11.27 35.68 -32.71
C VAL A 498 11.37 37.20 -32.65
N ARG A 499 10.95 37.81 -31.54
CA ARG A 499 11.10 39.25 -31.29
C ARG A 499 12.56 39.61 -30.96
N GLY A 500 13.13 40.50 -31.75
CA GLY A 500 14.46 41.08 -31.56
C GLY A 500 14.46 42.39 -30.77
N PRO A 501 15.51 43.22 -30.92
CA PRO A 501 15.59 44.55 -30.30
C PRO A 501 14.57 45.54 -30.90
N PRO A 502 14.30 46.69 -30.21
CA PRO A 502 13.57 47.80 -30.81
C PRO A 502 14.22 48.27 -32.12
N VAL A 503 13.44 48.74 -33.08
CA VAL A 503 13.95 49.23 -34.38
C VAL A 503 15.00 50.34 -34.20
N SER A 504 14.78 51.24 -33.24
CA SER A 504 15.71 52.32 -32.83
C SER A 504 17.00 51.84 -32.13
N LYS A 505 17.16 50.53 -31.93
CA LYS A 505 18.43 49.89 -31.54
C LYS A 505 18.93 48.89 -32.58
N ALA A 506 18.05 48.37 -33.45
CA ALA A 506 18.40 47.46 -34.54
C ALA A 506 19.11 48.19 -35.70
N PHE A 507 18.69 49.42 -36.01
CA PHE A 507 19.23 50.26 -37.08
C PHE A 507 19.67 51.64 -36.57
N ASP A 508 20.56 52.30 -37.30
CA ASP A 508 21.00 53.68 -37.06
C ASP A 508 20.12 54.73 -37.80
N GLU A 509 20.42 56.02 -37.62
CA GLU A 509 19.70 57.14 -38.26
C GLU A 509 19.89 57.20 -39.78
N GLN A 510 20.83 56.44 -40.34
CA GLN A 510 21.05 56.30 -41.78
C GLN A 510 20.40 55.00 -42.34
N GLY A 511 19.79 54.18 -41.47
CA GLY A 511 19.14 52.92 -41.81
C GLY A 511 20.05 51.70 -41.84
N ASN A 512 21.34 51.84 -41.50
CA ASN A 512 22.26 50.69 -41.46
C ASN A 512 22.03 49.87 -40.18
N PRO A 513 22.25 48.55 -40.21
CA PRO A 513 22.11 47.70 -39.03
C PRO A 513 23.22 47.96 -38.01
N THR A 514 22.83 48.11 -36.75
CA THR A 514 23.79 48.23 -35.64
C THR A 514 24.33 46.85 -35.24
N LYS A 515 25.37 46.83 -34.38
CA LYS A 515 25.87 45.61 -33.73
C LYS A 515 24.79 44.81 -32.98
N ALA A 516 23.69 45.44 -32.56
CA ALA A 516 22.56 44.74 -31.95
C ALA A 516 21.65 44.06 -32.98
N GLY A 517 21.48 44.65 -34.17
CA GLY A 517 20.85 44.00 -35.33
C GLY A 517 21.70 42.85 -35.87
N GLU A 518 22.98 43.09 -36.15
CA GLU A 518 23.94 42.06 -36.58
C GLU A 518 24.02 40.88 -35.58
N GLY A 519 24.10 41.19 -34.28
CA GLY A 519 24.16 40.19 -33.22
C GLY A 519 22.88 39.37 -33.09
N PHE A 520 21.72 39.97 -33.37
CA PHE A 520 20.45 39.26 -33.43
C PHE A 520 20.40 38.31 -34.65
N CYS A 521 20.76 38.78 -35.84
CA CYS A 521 20.81 37.94 -37.05
C CYS A 521 21.79 36.75 -36.90
N ARG A 522 23.00 36.99 -36.38
CA ARG A 522 23.97 35.90 -36.10
C ARG A 522 23.46 34.88 -35.09
N ARG A 523 22.62 35.27 -34.11
CA ARG A 523 22.11 34.36 -33.09
C ARG A 523 21.17 33.30 -33.67
N TYR A 524 20.44 33.63 -34.73
CA TYR A 524 19.47 32.74 -35.38
C TYR A 524 19.92 32.27 -36.77
N SER A 525 21.16 32.58 -37.17
CA SER A 525 21.75 32.25 -38.49
C SER A 525 20.93 32.76 -39.69
N VAL A 526 20.22 33.87 -39.52
CA VAL A 526 19.35 34.49 -40.53
C VAL A 526 20.06 35.65 -41.25
N ALA A 527 19.65 35.93 -42.49
CA ALA A 527 20.12 37.11 -43.22
C ALA A 527 19.56 38.40 -42.60
N LEU A 528 20.23 39.52 -42.86
CA LEU A 528 19.80 40.83 -42.37
C LEU A 528 18.52 41.31 -43.07
N ASP A 529 18.36 40.94 -44.34
CA ASP A 529 17.18 41.21 -45.16
C ASP A 529 15.95 40.39 -44.74
N SER A 530 16.12 39.40 -43.85
CA SER A 530 15.04 38.59 -43.26
C SER A 530 14.34 39.29 -42.09
N LEU A 531 14.83 40.46 -41.64
CA LEU A 531 14.21 41.23 -40.56
C LEU A 531 13.03 42.05 -41.08
N TYR A 532 11.86 41.85 -40.48
CA TYR A 532 10.68 42.71 -40.67
C TYR A 532 10.33 43.46 -39.39
N ARG A 533 9.51 44.50 -39.50
CA ARG A 533 9.14 45.37 -38.38
C ARG A 533 7.70 45.11 -37.97
N LYS A 534 7.44 45.14 -36.65
CA LYS A 534 6.11 44.90 -36.07
C LYS A 534 5.96 45.78 -34.82
N ALA A 535 4.84 46.47 -34.72
CA ALA A 535 4.54 47.34 -33.58
C ALA A 535 4.00 46.51 -32.41
N ASP A 536 4.67 46.61 -31.26
CA ASP A 536 4.32 45.89 -30.04
C ASP A 536 3.99 46.95 -28.96
N GLY A 537 2.70 47.31 -28.89
CA GLY A 537 2.24 48.47 -28.13
C GLY A 537 2.72 49.81 -28.73
N LYS A 538 3.48 50.59 -27.94
CA LYS A 538 4.04 51.90 -28.35
C LYS A 538 5.46 51.82 -28.93
N THR A 539 6.00 50.63 -29.15
CA THR A 539 7.39 50.46 -29.59
C THR A 539 7.44 49.52 -30.79
N GLU A 540 8.14 49.92 -31.85
CA GLU A 540 8.41 49.07 -33.00
C GLU A 540 9.63 48.19 -32.73
N TYR A 541 9.52 46.89 -32.95
CA TYR A 541 10.61 45.92 -32.82
C TYR A 541 10.88 45.27 -34.18
N VAL A 542 12.13 44.81 -34.39
CA VAL A 542 12.40 43.83 -35.45
C VAL A 542 11.99 42.45 -35.00
N TYR A 543 11.46 41.67 -35.94
CA TYR A 543 11.15 40.25 -35.80
C TYR A 543 11.81 39.49 -36.95
N VAL A 544 11.98 38.18 -36.77
CA VAL A 544 12.32 37.25 -37.84
C VAL A 544 11.56 35.96 -37.65
N CYS A 545 11.11 35.36 -38.76
CA CYS A 545 10.55 34.01 -38.76
C CYS A 545 11.72 33.02 -38.82
N VAL A 546 11.92 32.22 -37.78
CA VAL A 546 12.97 31.20 -37.71
C VAL A 546 12.33 29.85 -37.98
N LYS A 547 12.79 29.16 -39.03
CA LYS A 547 12.50 27.73 -39.19
C LYS A 547 13.29 26.93 -38.18
N GLU A 548 12.61 26.26 -37.27
CA GLU A 548 13.22 25.22 -36.45
C GLU A 548 13.57 24.02 -37.35
N SER A 549 14.81 23.55 -37.30
CA SER A 549 15.25 22.38 -38.06
C SER A 549 14.54 21.13 -37.54
N SER A 550 13.74 20.48 -38.39
CA SER A 550 13.05 19.23 -38.06
C SER A 550 14.06 18.11 -37.79
N ARG A 551 13.91 17.45 -36.64
CA ARG A 551 14.69 16.26 -36.26
C ARG A 551 14.00 14.98 -36.72
N LEU A 552 14.75 13.89 -36.78
CA LEU A 552 14.16 12.56 -36.98
C LEU A 552 13.37 12.13 -35.75
N ALA A 553 12.23 11.47 -35.95
CA ALA A 553 11.41 10.90 -34.86
C ALA A 553 12.24 10.00 -33.93
N LEU A 554 13.12 9.18 -34.52
CA LEU A 554 14.07 8.31 -33.82
C LEU A 554 14.99 9.06 -32.86
N GLU A 555 15.53 10.22 -33.26
CA GLU A 555 16.42 11.03 -32.41
C GLU A 555 15.67 11.63 -31.21
N VAL A 556 14.45 12.09 -31.45
CA VAL A 556 13.61 12.73 -30.44
C VAL A 556 13.09 11.70 -29.44
N LEU A 557 12.62 10.55 -29.92
CA LEU A 557 12.21 9.43 -29.07
C LEU A 557 13.39 8.89 -28.25
N SER A 558 14.59 8.78 -28.82
CA SER A 558 15.79 8.35 -28.08
C SER A 558 16.18 9.30 -26.93
N GLU A 559 15.75 10.57 -26.98
CA GLU A 559 16.02 11.59 -25.96
C GLU A 559 14.88 11.72 -24.92
N ASP A 560 13.62 11.73 -25.36
CA ASP A 560 12.47 11.97 -24.47
C ASP A 560 11.84 10.70 -23.88
N LEU A 561 11.97 9.51 -24.50
CA LEU A 561 11.36 8.26 -23.96
C LEU A 561 11.83 7.92 -22.54
N PRO A 562 13.12 7.99 -22.17
CA PRO A 562 13.54 7.81 -20.77
C PRO A 562 12.82 8.74 -19.79
N ASN A 563 12.52 9.97 -20.22
CA ASN A 563 11.84 11.00 -19.41
C ASN A 563 10.30 10.81 -19.39
N ALA A 564 9.73 10.06 -20.32
CA ALA A 564 8.33 9.62 -20.26
C ALA A 564 8.18 8.42 -19.32
N ILE A 565 9.01 7.37 -19.49
CA ILE A 565 8.94 6.16 -18.66
C ILE A 565 9.20 6.50 -17.18
N ALA A 566 10.10 7.45 -16.88
CA ALA A 566 10.36 7.95 -15.53
C ALA A 566 9.16 8.65 -14.83
N LYS A 567 8.07 8.94 -15.53
CA LYS A 567 6.88 9.61 -14.98
C LYS A 567 5.75 8.66 -14.61
N ILE A 568 5.84 7.38 -14.96
CA ILE A 568 4.83 6.38 -14.57
C ILE A 568 4.88 6.25 -13.05
N ALA A 569 3.75 6.59 -12.40
CA ALA A 569 3.60 6.58 -10.95
C ALA A 569 2.84 5.34 -10.49
N PHE A 570 3.22 4.81 -9.33
CA PHE A 570 2.65 3.61 -8.72
C PHE A 570 2.38 3.83 -7.22
N PRO A 571 1.41 3.14 -6.60
CA PRO A 571 1.13 3.27 -5.16
C PRO A 571 2.28 2.81 -4.26
N LYS A 572 3.04 1.81 -4.72
CA LYS A 572 4.33 1.38 -4.15
C LYS A 572 5.36 1.28 -5.27
N SER A 573 6.64 1.40 -4.95
CA SER A 573 7.72 1.19 -5.91
C SER A 573 8.99 0.71 -5.21
N MET A 574 9.85 0.06 -5.97
CA MET A 574 11.13 -0.50 -5.52
C MET A 574 12.28 -0.06 -6.41
N ARG A 575 13.50 -0.20 -5.88
CA ARG A 575 14.76 -0.21 -6.63
C ARG A 575 15.25 -1.65 -6.80
N TRP A 576 16.01 -1.86 -7.86
CA TRP A 576 16.81 -3.04 -8.17
C TRP A 576 18.02 -2.54 -8.97
N ASN A 577 19.26 -2.82 -8.57
CA ASN A 577 20.50 -2.49 -9.34
C ASN A 577 20.53 -1.13 -10.07
N SER A 578 19.87 -0.12 -9.52
CA SER A 578 19.49 1.11 -10.22
C SER A 578 18.94 2.09 -9.18
N GLN A 579 19.02 3.38 -9.47
CA GLN A 579 18.37 4.41 -8.66
C GLN A 579 16.98 4.80 -9.22
N VAL A 580 16.52 4.13 -10.28
CA VAL A 580 15.14 4.25 -10.78
C VAL A 580 14.18 3.55 -9.81
N MET A 581 13.06 4.20 -9.52
CA MET A 581 11.90 3.60 -8.85
C MET A 581 10.91 3.08 -9.92
N PHE A 582 10.39 1.87 -9.75
CA PHE A 582 9.31 1.32 -10.58
C PHE A 582 8.50 0.30 -9.76
N SER A 583 7.34 -0.17 -10.25
CA SER A 583 6.56 -1.21 -9.56
C SER A 583 7.35 -2.52 -9.37
N ARG A 584 8.02 -2.98 -10.43
CA ARG A 584 8.86 -4.20 -10.47
C ARG A 584 10.08 -4.00 -11.39
N PRO A 585 11.12 -4.85 -11.30
CA PRO A 585 12.33 -4.71 -12.11
C PRO A 585 12.07 -4.72 -13.62
N ILE A 586 12.56 -3.71 -14.33
CA ILE A 586 12.66 -3.71 -15.79
C ILE A 586 13.83 -4.60 -16.19
N ARG A 587 13.60 -5.55 -17.11
CA ARG A 587 14.58 -6.55 -17.55
C ARG A 587 14.87 -6.49 -19.04
N TRP A 588 13.95 -6.03 -19.89
CA TRP A 588 14.22 -5.70 -21.29
C TRP A 588 13.40 -4.48 -21.75
N ILE A 589 13.85 -3.85 -22.83
CA ILE A 589 13.12 -2.79 -23.52
C ILE A 589 13.25 -3.04 -25.02
N LEU A 590 12.13 -3.05 -25.73
CA LEU A 590 12.10 -3.07 -27.19
C LEU A 590 11.50 -1.76 -27.69
N ALA A 591 12.14 -1.14 -28.68
CA ALA A 591 11.67 0.11 -29.27
C ALA A 591 12.02 0.13 -30.76
N ILE A 592 11.01 0.04 -31.63
CA ILE A 592 11.21 -0.10 -33.08
C ILE A 592 10.20 0.78 -33.83
N HIS A 593 10.67 1.58 -34.78
CA HIS A 593 9.86 2.34 -35.74
C HIS A 593 10.06 1.72 -37.13
N GLY A 594 9.02 1.09 -37.68
CA GLY A 594 9.18 0.22 -38.86
C GLY A 594 10.19 -0.89 -38.56
N ASP A 595 11.32 -0.93 -39.29
CA ASP A 595 12.47 -1.82 -39.07
C ASP A 595 13.67 -1.14 -38.37
N ALA A 596 13.55 0.13 -37.97
CA ALA A 596 14.60 0.87 -37.27
C ALA A 596 14.42 0.81 -35.75
N VAL A 597 15.39 0.20 -35.05
CA VAL A 597 15.48 0.27 -33.57
C VAL A 597 15.74 1.71 -33.12
N VAL A 598 15.05 2.17 -32.08
CA VAL A 598 15.20 3.49 -31.45
C VAL A 598 16.07 3.36 -30.19
N PRO A 599 17.37 3.73 -30.22
CA PRO A 599 18.34 3.35 -29.20
C PRO A 599 18.42 4.36 -28.04
N PHE A 600 17.89 3.98 -26.88
CA PHE A 600 18.02 4.69 -25.60
C PHE A 600 18.33 3.73 -24.45
N THR A 601 18.68 4.27 -23.29
CA THR A 601 18.91 3.46 -22.08
C THR A 601 18.03 3.96 -20.94
N PHE A 602 17.36 3.04 -20.25
CA PHE A 602 16.56 3.34 -19.07
C PHE A 602 16.75 2.26 -18.00
N ALA A 603 16.87 2.66 -16.74
CA ALA A 603 17.08 1.77 -15.59
C ALA A 603 18.23 0.72 -15.73
N GLY A 604 19.24 1.00 -16.55
CA GLY A 604 20.36 0.08 -16.85
C GLY A 604 20.13 -0.85 -18.05
N VAL A 605 18.97 -0.77 -18.70
CA VAL A 605 18.60 -1.56 -19.88
C VAL A 605 18.68 -0.71 -21.15
N LEU A 606 19.43 -1.19 -22.16
CA LEU A 606 19.48 -0.61 -23.50
C LEU A 606 18.29 -1.13 -24.33
N SER A 607 17.59 -0.25 -25.05
CA SER A 607 16.51 -0.65 -25.95
C SER A 607 17.03 -1.39 -27.18
N GLY A 608 16.27 -2.38 -27.64
CA GLY A 608 16.62 -3.20 -28.79
C GLY A 608 15.42 -3.73 -29.57
N ASN A 609 15.58 -4.90 -30.17
CA ASN A 609 14.54 -5.63 -30.90
C ASN A 609 14.29 -7.05 -30.34
N MET A 610 14.62 -7.28 -29.07
CA MET A 610 14.39 -8.55 -28.39
C MET A 610 13.22 -8.42 -27.42
N SER A 611 12.23 -9.29 -27.57
CA SER A 611 11.11 -9.50 -26.65
C SER A 611 11.19 -10.90 -26.04
N TYR A 612 10.31 -11.20 -25.08
CA TYR A 612 10.33 -12.47 -24.36
C TYR A 612 8.93 -13.11 -24.23
N GLY A 613 8.88 -14.43 -24.39
CA GLY A 613 7.73 -15.28 -24.07
C GLY A 613 7.70 -15.67 -22.58
N LEU A 614 6.97 -16.74 -22.27
CA LEU A 614 6.80 -17.24 -20.90
C LEU A 614 8.07 -17.92 -20.37
N ARG A 615 8.36 -17.73 -19.07
CA ARG A 615 9.57 -18.27 -18.40
C ARG A 615 9.64 -19.80 -18.38
N ASN A 616 8.50 -20.48 -18.37
CA ASN A 616 8.39 -21.94 -18.37
C ASN A 616 8.48 -22.57 -19.77
N THR A 617 9.07 -21.89 -20.76
CA THR A 617 9.17 -22.41 -22.14
C THR A 617 10.62 -22.40 -22.67
N HIS A 618 10.98 -23.44 -23.42
CA HIS A 618 12.35 -23.63 -23.95
C HIS A 618 12.80 -22.56 -24.98
N SER A 619 11.90 -21.70 -25.45
CA SER A 619 12.17 -20.67 -26.48
C SER A 619 11.74 -19.28 -26.01
N ALA A 620 12.11 -18.92 -24.78
CA ALA A 620 11.64 -17.72 -24.11
C ALA A 620 12.08 -16.38 -24.73
N SER A 621 13.01 -16.34 -25.69
CA SER A 621 13.48 -15.11 -26.38
C SER A 621 12.92 -15.02 -27.81
N VAL A 622 12.33 -13.88 -28.16
CA VAL A 622 11.71 -13.61 -29.47
C VAL A 622 12.39 -12.41 -30.13
N MET A 623 13.09 -12.63 -31.24
CA MET A 623 13.66 -11.54 -32.03
C MET A 623 12.60 -10.93 -32.94
N VAL A 624 12.51 -9.60 -32.92
CA VAL A 624 11.51 -8.83 -33.65
C VAL A 624 12.17 -8.14 -34.85
N GLU A 625 11.65 -8.39 -36.04
CA GLU A 625 12.25 -7.90 -37.29
C GLU A 625 11.73 -6.50 -37.66
N SER A 626 10.45 -6.26 -37.40
CA SER A 626 9.82 -4.93 -37.54
C SER A 626 8.68 -4.74 -36.54
N ALA A 627 8.30 -3.48 -36.31
CA ALA A 627 7.14 -3.08 -35.52
C ALA A 627 5.85 -3.79 -35.97
N GLU A 628 5.63 -3.92 -37.28
CA GLU A 628 4.46 -4.60 -37.86
C GLU A 628 4.48 -6.12 -37.65
N SER A 629 5.66 -6.72 -37.45
CA SER A 629 5.79 -8.16 -37.16
C SER A 629 5.44 -8.52 -35.70
N PHE A 630 5.60 -7.57 -34.77
CA PHE A 630 5.49 -7.81 -33.31
C PHE A 630 4.16 -8.46 -32.88
N PRO A 631 2.96 -8.02 -33.32
CA PRO A 631 1.70 -8.68 -32.93
C PRO A 631 1.56 -10.11 -33.44
N VAL A 632 2.21 -10.46 -34.56
CA VAL A 632 2.23 -11.84 -35.09
C VAL A 632 3.16 -12.70 -34.24
N GLN A 633 4.37 -12.21 -33.98
CA GLN A 633 5.39 -12.95 -33.24
C GLN A 633 5.00 -13.20 -31.77
N MET A 634 4.39 -12.21 -31.10
CA MET A 634 3.89 -12.39 -29.72
C MET A 634 2.78 -13.46 -29.66
N ARG A 635 1.86 -13.48 -30.62
CA ARG A 635 0.84 -14.55 -30.71
C ARG A 635 1.46 -15.92 -31.01
N ASN A 636 2.50 -15.98 -31.84
CA ASN A 636 3.25 -17.22 -32.11
C ASN A 636 4.02 -17.72 -30.87
N ALA A 637 4.42 -16.81 -29.97
CA ALA A 637 4.98 -17.12 -28.64
C ALA A 637 3.91 -17.40 -27.56
N GLY A 638 2.62 -17.50 -27.94
CA GLY A 638 1.50 -17.77 -27.04
C GLY A 638 0.97 -16.55 -26.26
N ILE A 639 1.57 -15.38 -26.41
CA ILE A 639 1.24 -14.17 -25.65
C ILE A 639 0.05 -13.45 -26.27
N SER A 640 -1.01 -13.20 -25.47
CA SER A 640 -2.16 -12.40 -25.88
C SER A 640 -2.15 -11.03 -25.21
N ILE A 641 -1.53 -10.05 -25.85
CA ILE A 641 -1.29 -8.71 -25.29
C ILE A 641 -2.62 -7.99 -24.96
N GLU A 642 -3.58 -8.03 -25.87
CA GLU A 642 -4.91 -7.39 -25.75
C GLU A 642 -5.67 -7.90 -24.49
N ILE A 643 -6.01 -6.99 -23.56
CA ILE A 643 -6.72 -7.33 -22.30
C ILE A 643 -8.13 -7.89 -22.59
N GLU A 644 -8.96 -7.18 -23.35
CA GLU A 644 -10.34 -7.59 -23.65
C GLU A 644 -10.41 -8.94 -24.38
N LYS A 645 -9.39 -9.25 -25.18
CA LYS A 645 -9.26 -10.56 -25.82
C LYS A 645 -8.96 -11.67 -24.82
N ARG A 646 -8.02 -11.45 -23.87
CA ARG A 646 -7.78 -12.40 -22.77
C ARG A 646 -9.04 -12.58 -21.92
N LYS A 647 -9.76 -11.49 -21.57
CA LYS A 647 -11.05 -11.56 -20.84
C LYS A 647 -12.03 -12.46 -21.59
N LYS A 648 -12.22 -12.23 -22.90
CA LYS A 648 -13.11 -13.03 -23.73
C LYS A 648 -12.68 -14.50 -23.77
N THR A 649 -11.40 -14.81 -23.97
CA THR A 649 -10.91 -16.20 -23.94
C THR A 649 -11.21 -16.89 -22.61
N ILE A 650 -10.97 -16.20 -21.47
CA ILE A 650 -11.29 -16.73 -20.14
C ILE A 650 -12.81 -16.97 -20.00
N LEU A 651 -13.65 -16.03 -20.41
CA LEU A 651 -15.11 -16.14 -20.35
C LEU A 651 -15.65 -17.28 -21.23
N ASP A 652 -15.24 -17.34 -22.50
CA ASP A 652 -15.70 -18.34 -23.46
C ASP A 652 -15.29 -19.76 -23.02
N HIS A 653 -14.02 -19.94 -22.61
CA HIS A 653 -13.52 -21.25 -22.14
C HIS A 653 -14.15 -21.66 -20.81
N SER A 654 -14.25 -20.75 -19.83
CA SER A 654 -14.85 -21.07 -18.53
C SER A 654 -16.34 -21.37 -18.66
N THR A 655 -17.06 -20.70 -19.56
CA THR A 655 -18.47 -20.98 -19.86
C THR A 655 -18.65 -22.35 -20.54
N ALA A 656 -17.71 -22.77 -21.40
CA ALA A 656 -17.74 -24.09 -22.02
C ALA A 656 -17.51 -25.20 -20.98
N LEU A 657 -16.52 -25.04 -20.09
CA LEU A 657 -16.24 -25.98 -19.01
C LEU A 657 -17.40 -26.09 -18.01
N ALA A 658 -18.01 -24.95 -17.64
CA ALA A 658 -19.17 -24.90 -16.75
C ALA A 658 -20.35 -25.73 -17.29
N LYS A 659 -20.67 -25.57 -18.59
CA LYS A 659 -21.71 -26.35 -19.27
C LYS A 659 -21.39 -27.85 -19.32
N GLY A 660 -20.12 -28.24 -19.34
CA GLY A 660 -19.68 -29.63 -19.25
C GLY A 660 -20.09 -30.35 -17.97
N VAL A 661 -20.38 -29.62 -16.89
CA VAL A 661 -20.90 -30.15 -15.61
C VAL A 661 -22.34 -29.71 -15.32
N ASN A 662 -23.08 -29.23 -16.33
CA ASN A 662 -24.42 -28.64 -16.20
C ASN A 662 -24.50 -27.45 -15.22
N GLY A 663 -23.42 -26.67 -15.12
CA GLY A 663 -23.31 -25.53 -14.22
C GLY A 663 -23.06 -24.19 -14.94
N HIS A 664 -23.09 -23.12 -14.16
CA HIS A 664 -22.82 -21.74 -14.55
C HIS A 664 -21.66 -21.19 -13.72
N ALA A 665 -20.71 -20.50 -14.37
CA ALA A 665 -19.56 -19.92 -13.67
C ALA A 665 -19.93 -18.58 -13.01
N VAL A 666 -19.74 -18.49 -11.69
CA VAL A 666 -20.01 -17.29 -10.88
C VAL A 666 -18.82 -16.34 -10.98
N ILE A 667 -18.72 -15.67 -12.13
CA ILE A 667 -17.62 -14.76 -12.47
C ILE A 667 -17.99 -13.33 -12.05
N GLN A 668 -17.33 -12.81 -11.02
CA GLN A 668 -17.42 -11.40 -10.65
C GLN A 668 -16.44 -10.58 -11.49
N GLU A 669 -16.86 -9.40 -11.98
CA GLU A 669 -16.04 -8.58 -12.88
C GLU A 669 -14.70 -8.16 -12.26
N GLY A 670 -14.68 -7.78 -10.97
CA GLY A 670 -13.44 -7.44 -10.27
C GLY A 670 -12.44 -8.60 -10.21
N LEU A 671 -12.92 -9.83 -10.01
CA LEU A 671 -12.06 -11.03 -10.04
C LEU A 671 -11.60 -11.37 -11.46
N LEU A 672 -12.43 -11.17 -12.47
CA LEU A 672 -12.03 -11.34 -13.87
C LEU A 672 -10.95 -10.32 -14.28
N ASN A 673 -11.09 -9.07 -13.85
CA ASN A 673 -10.12 -7.99 -14.08
C ASN A 673 -8.79 -8.24 -13.33
N GLU A 674 -8.83 -8.92 -12.18
CA GLU A 674 -7.63 -9.39 -11.48
C GLU A 674 -6.98 -10.57 -12.23
N VAL A 675 -7.73 -11.66 -12.47
CA VAL A 675 -7.24 -12.90 -13.11
C VAL A 675 -6.69 -12.64 -14.51
N VAL A 676 -7.34 -11.79 -15.32
CA VAL A 676 -6.87 -11.49 -16.68
C VAL A 676 -5.48 -10.83 -16.67
N ASN A 677 -5.17 -10.05 -15.64
CA ASN A 677 -3.88 -9.37 -15.48
C ASN A 677 -2.88 -10.15 -14.62
N LEU A 678 -3.21 -11.38 -14.18
CA LEU A 678 -2.27 -12.36 -13.63
C LEU A 678 -1.70 -13.31 -14.71
N VAL A 679 -2.22 -13.29 -15.96
CA VAL A 679 -1.83 -14.22 -17.02
C VAL A 679 -1.58 -13.52 -18.37
N GLU A 680 -0.59 -14.01 -19.13
CA GLU A 680 -0.34 -13.58 -20.51
C GLU A 680 -1.01 -14.52 -21.54
N ALA A 681 -1.20 -15.79 -21.17
CA ALA A 681 -1.66 -16.87 -22.02
C ALA A 681 -2.71 -17.74 -21.26
N PRO A 682 -3.97 -17.29 -21.14
CA PRO A 682 -4.97 -17.91 -20.28
C PRO A 682 -5.40 -19.32 -20.73
N VAL A 683 -5.26 -20.31 -19.84
CA VAL A 683 -5.84 -21.65 -19.99
C VAL A 683 -6.76 -21.95 -18.80
N SER A 684 -8.07 -22.05 -19.05
CA SER A 684 -9.04 -22.44 -18.02
C SER A 684 -8.99 -23.95 -17.75
N VAL A 685 -8.92 -24.34 -16.48
CA VAL A 685 -8.86 -25.74 -16.03
C VAL A 685 -10.01 -26.01 -15.05
N LEU A 686 -10.77 -27.09 -15.29
CA LEU A 686 -11.89 -27.53 -14.45
C LEU A 686 -11.41 -28.49 -13.35
N GLY A 687 -11.49 -28.06 -12.09
CA GLY A 687 -11.20 -28.87 -10.91
C GLY A 687 -12.46 -29.32 -10.16
N GLU A 688 -12.35 -30.40 -9.39
CA GLU A 688 -13.42 -30.96 -8.55
C GLU A 688 -12.99 -31.02 -7.07
N PHE A 689 -13.96 -31.02 -6.16
CA PHE A 689 -13.72 -31.21 -4.72
C PHE A 689 -14.75 -32.17 -4.10
N LYS A 690 -14.47 -32.69 -2.89
CA LYS A 690 -15.39 -33.61 -2.21
C LYS A 690 -16.73 -32.93 -1.95
N GLU A 691 -17.83 -33.56 -2.38
CA GLU A 691 -19.20 -33.07 -2.17
C GLU A 691 -19.52 -32.79 -0.69
N SER A 692 -18.89 -33.51 0.24
CA SER A 692 -18.99 -33.28 1.70
C SER A 692 -18.58 -31.87 2.16
N PHE A 693 -17.82 -31.11 1.36
CA PHE A 693 -17.51 -29.71 1.70
C PHE A 693 -18.71 -28.77 1.47
N LEU A 694 -19.74 -29.19 0.72
CA LEU A 694 -20.97 -28.41 0.52
C LEU A 694 -21.85 -28.34 1.79
N GLU A 695 -21.47 -29.05 2.87
CA GLU A 695 -22.02 -28.88 4.23
C GLU A 695 -21.57 -27.55 4.87
N LEU A 696 -20.48 -26.94 4.38
CA LEU A 696 -19.97 -25.65 4.84
C LEU A 696 -20.77 -24.47 4.23
N PRO A 697 -20.79 -23.29 4.87
CA PRO A 697 -21.48 -22.12 4.35
C PRO A 697 -20.99 -21.72 2.95
N LYS A 698 -21.93 -21.46 2.03
CA LYS A 698 -21.62 -21.06 0.64
C LYS A 698 -20.66 -19.87 0.58
N ASP A 699 -20.84 -18.88 1.44
CA ASP A 699 -19.99 -17.69 1.48
C ASP A 699 -18.56 -17.99 1.94
N LEU A 700 -18.38 -18.94 2.88
CA LEU A 700 -17.06 -19.41 3.32
C LEU A 700 -16.31 -20.12 2.17
N LEU A 701 -16.98 -21.07 1.50
CA LEU A 701 -16.43 -21.78 0.32
C LEU A 701 -16.08 -20.80 -0.82
N THR A 702 -17.00 -19.88 -1.11
CA THR A 702 -16.85 -18.90 -2.20
C THR A 702 -15.72 -17.90 -1.91
N MET A 703 -15.60 -17.43 -0.67
CA MET A 703 -14.51 -16.56 -0.24
C MET A 703 -13.16 -17.28 -0.34
N VAL A 704 -13.05 -18.54 0.12
CA VAL A 704 -11.81 -19.33 -0.02
C VAL A 704 -11.38 -19.45 -1.49
N MET A 705 -12.30 -19.82 -2.39
CA MET A 705 -12.02 -19.89 -3.83
C MET A 705 -11.60 -18.54 -4.43
N GLN A 706 -12.38 -17.49 -4.19
CA GLN A 706 -12.20 -16.20 -4.88
C GLN A 706 -11.03 -15.38 -4.32
N LYS A 707 -10.86 -15.30 -2.99
CA LYS A 707 -9.86 -14.43 -2.36
C LYS A 707 -8.47 -15.06 -2.33
N HIS A 708 -8.37 -16.30 -1.85
CA HIS A 708 -7.08 -16.97 -1.59
C HIS A 708 -6.52 -17.75 -2.79
N GLN A 709 -7.32 -17.98 -3.84
CA GLN A 709 -6.94 -18.86 -4.96
C GLN A 709 -7.33 -18.33 -6.34
N LYS A 710 -8.14 -17.26 -6.40
CA LYS A 710 -8.63 -16.63 -7.64
C LYS A 710 -9.46 -17.54 -8.55
N TYR A 711 -10.10 -18.57 -7.99
CA TYR A 711 -10.94 -19.52 -8.72
C TYR A 711 -12.35 -18.98 -8.95
N PHE A 712 -12.97 -19.35 -10.08
CA PHE A 712 -14.39 -19.14 -10.34
C PHE A 712 -15.20 -20.31 -9.78
N ALA A 713 -16.16 -20.00 -8.90
CA ALA A 713 -17.10 -20.98 -8.37
C ALA A 713 -18.13 -21.40 -9.43
N LEU A 714 -18.64 -22.64 -9.36
CA LEU A 714 -19.69 -23.14 -10.25
C LEU A 714 -21.01 -23.35 -9.49
N SER A 715 -22.13 -22.96 -10.09
CA SER A 715 -23.48 -23.16 -9.52
C SER A 715 -24.47 -23.79 -10.48
N ASP A 716 -25.52 -24.42 -9.95
CA ASP A 716 -26.68 -24.87 -10.73
C ASP A 716 -27.58 -23.70 -11.16
N GLU A 717 -28.67 -24.00 -11.89
CA GLU A 717 -29.69 -23.02 -12.29
C GLU A 717 -30.44 -22.37 -11.10
N ASN A 718 -30.40 -23.00 -9.92
CA ASN A 718 -31.00 -22.50 -8.68
C ASN A 718 -30.01 -21.67 -7.83
N GLY A 719 -28.78 -21.44 -8.31
CA GLY A 719 -27.74 -20.72 -7.59
C GLY A 719 -27.09 -21.50 -6.43
N ARG A 720 -27.32 -22.82 -6.33
CA ARG A 720 -26.66 -23.73 -5.38
C ARG A 720 -25.24 -24.02 -5.86
N LEU A 721 -24.28 -24.08 -4.93
CA LEU A 721 -22.89 -24.36 -5.27
C LEU A 721 -22.71 -25.83 -5.69
N LEU A 722 -21.99 -26.06 -6.77
CA LEU A 722 -21.60 -27.39 -7.27
C LEU A 722 -20.20 -27.78 -6.74
N PRO A 723 -19.85 -29.08 -6.68
CA PRO A 723 -18.54 -29.56 -6.19
C PRO A 723 -17.39 -29.33 -7.20
N TYR A 724 -17.42 -28.22 -7.95
CA TYR A 724 -16.49 -27.90 -9.02
C TYR A 724 -16.06 -26.42 -8.97
N PHE A 725 -14.89 -26.15 -9.53
CA PHE A 725 -14.34 -24.80 -9.69
C PHE A 725 -13.53 -24.69 -10.99
N ILE A 726 -13.29 -23.45 -11.44
CA ILE A 726 -12.43 -23.19 -12.61
C ILE A 726 -11.24 -22.35 -12.17
N ALA A 727 -10.04 -22.90 -12.38
CA ALA A 727 -8.77 -22.18 -12.28
C ALA A 727 -8.38 -21.62 -13.67
N VAL A 728 -7.52 -20.59 -13.69
CA VAL A 728 -6.91 -20.07 -14.92
C VAL A 728 -5.39 -20.11 -14.76
N ALA A 729 -4.76 -20.95 -15.58
CA ALA A 729 -3.31 -21.12 -15.67
C ALA A 729 -2.70 -20.21 -16.74
N ASN A 730 -1.37 -20.05 -16.69
CA ASN A 730 -0.61 -19.21 -17.61
C ASN A 730 0.31 -20.02 -18.53
N GLY A 731 -0.13 -20.30 -19.76
CA GLY A 731 0.69 -20.89 -20.82
C GLY A 731 0.38 -22.34 -21.17
N ALA A 732 1.32 -22.97 -21.87
CA ALA A 732 1.29 -24.42 -22.10
C ALA A 732 1.60 -25.15 -20.78
N ILE A 733 0.77 -26.15 -20.46
CA ILE A 733 0.77 -26.90 -19.19
C ILE A 733 0.32 -28.34 -19.45
N ASP A 734 0.55 -29.27 -18.51
CA ASP A 734 -0.24 -30.51 -18.43
C ASP A 734 -1.49 -30.25 -17.57
N GLU A 735 -2.65 -30.15 -18.21
CA GLU A 735 -3.95 -29.96 -17.56
C GLU A 735 -4.20 -30.95 -16.41
N LYS A 736 -3.69 -32.19 -16.48
CA LYS A 736 -3.87 -33.21 -15.43
C LYS A 736 -2.90 -33.02 -14.27
N VAL A 737 -1.76 -32.38 -14.47
CA VAL A 737 -0.86 -31.97 -13.38
C VAL A 737 -1.47 -30.78 -12.67
N VAL A 738 -1.75 -29.71 -13.43
CA VAL A 738 -2.33 -28.46 -12.92
C VAL A 738 -3.67 -28.70 -12.21
N LYS A 739 -4.59 -29.49 -12.78
CA LYS A 739 -5.86 -29.86 -12.12
C LYS A 739 -5.62 -30.42 -10.72
N ARG A 740 -4.82 -31.50 -10.61
CA ARG A 740 -4.53 -32.18 -9.33
C ARG A 740 -3.87 -31.27 -8.30
N GLY A 741 -3.00 -30.35 -8.73
CA GLY A 741 -2.38 -29.37 -7.84
C GLY A 741 -3.41 -28.40 -7.26
N ASN A 742 -4.20 -27.74 -8.12
CA ASN A 742 -5.21 -26.76 -7.70
C ASN A 742 -6.28 -27.42 -6.79
N GLU A 743 -6.67 -28.67 -7.09
CA GLU A 743 -7.57 -29.48 -6.25
C GLU A 743 -6.98 -29.83 -4.89
N ALA A 744 -5.69 -30.20 -4.84
CA ALA A 744 -5.01 -30.51 -3.59
C ALA A 744 -4.95 -29.27 -2.67
N VAL A 745 -4.78 -28.08 -3.22
CA VAL A 745 -4.76 -26.81 -2.47
C VAL A 745 -6.16 -26.39 -2.04
N LEU A 746 -7.17 -26.47 -2.93
CA LEU A 746 -8.55 -26.14 -2.54
C LEU A 746 -9.05 -27.07 -1.43
N ARG A 747 -8.79 -28.37 -1.55
CA ARG A 747 -9.01 -29.35 -0.48
C ARG A 747 -8.29 -28.92 0.80
N ALA A 748 -7.00 -28.57 0.76
CA ALA A 748 -6.26 -28.16 1.95
C ALA A 748 -6.87 -26.94 2.65
N ARG A 749 -7.30 -25.92 1.88
CA ARG A 749 -7.99 -24.73 2.42
C ARG A 749 -9.39 -25.04 2.95
N TYR A 750 -10.11 -25.99 2.33
CA TYR A 750 -11.42 -26.44 2.81
C TYR A 750 -11.35 -27.33 4.06
N GLU A 751 -10.33 -28.15 4.25
CA GLU A 751 -10.13 -28.89 5.51
C GLU A 751 -9.77 -27.89 6.66
N ASP A 752 -9.01 -26.81 6.40
CA ASP A 752 -8.73 -25.74 7.39
C ASP A 752 -10.01 -24.95 7.72
N ALA A 753 -10.78 -24.53 6.70
CA ALA A 753 -12.07 -23.86 6.88
C ALA A 753 -13.11 -24.75 7.59
N LYS A 754 -13.08 -26.06 7.34
CA LYS A 754 -13.91 -27.06 8.03
C LYS A 754 -13.54 -27.14 9.52
N PHE A 755 -12.25 -27.28 9.84
CA PHE A 755 -11.76 -27.36 11.22
C PHE A 755 -12.22 -26.17 12.07
N PHE A 756 -12.12 -24.94 11.55
CA PHE A 756 -12.62 -23.74 12.24
C PHE A 756 -14.15 -23.73 12.38
N TYR A 757 -14.89 -24.19 11.36
CA TYR A 757 -16.35 -24.27 11.41
C TYR A 757 -16.86 -25.36 12.37
N GLU A 758 -16.15 -26.48 12.51
CA GLU A 758 -16.44 -27.53 13.51
C GLU A 758 -16.16 -27.02 14.94
N LEU A 759 -15.06 -26.29 15.16
CA LEU A 759 -14.79 -25.57 16.42
C LEU A 759 -15.89 -24.56 16.78
N ASP A 760 -16.44 -23.84 15.79
CA ASP A 760 -17.49 -22.84 16.01
C ASP A 760 -18.91 -23.42 16.11
N THR A 761 -19.14 -24.63 15.58
CA THR A 761 -20.44 -25.34 15.68
C THR A 761 -20.57 -26.19 16.93
N ALA A 762 -19.48 -26.42 17.67
CA ALA A 762 -19.49 -26.99 19.01
C ALA A 762 -20.05 -26.05 20.11
N LYS A 763 -20.26 -24.75 19.81
CA LYS A 763 -20.74 -23.70 20.74
C LYS A 763 -21.97 -22.98 20.18
N ARG A 764 -22.84 -22.44 21.05
CA ARG A 764 -23.90 -21.51 20.64
C ARG A 764 -23.35 -20.12 20.33
N PHE A 765 -23.98 -19.40 19.41
CA PHE A 765 -23.55 -18.08 18.96
C PHE A 765 -23.47 -17.04 20.10
N SER A 766 -24.40 -17.12 21.05
CA SER A 766 -24.41 -16.24 22.24
C SER A 766 -23.25 -16.47 23.21
N GLU A 767 -22.58 -17.62 23.19
CA GLU A 767 -21.40 -17.90 24.02
C GLU A 767 -20.17 -17.09 23.57
N PHE A 768 -20.11 -16.70 22.30
CA PHE A 768 -19.01 -15.89 21.74
C PHE A 768 -19.01 -14.44 22.23
N ARG A 769 -20.16 -13.88 22.64
CA ARG A 769 -20.21 -12.55 23.29
C ARG A 769 -19.26 -12.46 24.48
N SER A 770 -19.16 -13.52 25.28
CA SER A 770 -18.26 -13.57 26.44
C SER A 770 -16.77 -13.57 26.04
N GLN A 771 -16.44 -14.17 24.89
CA GLN A 771 -15.08 -14.29 24.35
C GLN A 771 -14.59 -12.96 23.74
N LEU A 772 -15.48 -12.03 23.39
CA LEU A 772 -15.11 -10.64 23.00
C LEU A 772 -14.31 -9.88 24.08
N LYS A 773 -14.32 -10.36 25.33
CA LYS A 773 -13.46 -9.84 26.41
C LYS A 773 -11.97 -10.12 26.18
N GLY A 774 -11.61 -11.11 25.36
CA GLY A 774 -10.22 -11.33 24.93
C GLY A 774 -9.75 -10.36 23.85
N ILE A 775 -10.68 -9.71 23.13
CA ILE A 775 -10.36 -8.84 22.00
C ILE A 775 -10.27 -7.39 22.50
N LEU A 776 -9.06 -6.85 22.61
CA LEU A 776 -8.84 -5.47 23.02
C LEU A 776 -9.27 -4.48 21.91
N PHE A 777 -10.21 -3.57 22.21
CA PHE A 777 -10.61 -2.50 21.29
C PHE A 777 -9.63 -1.33 21.37
N HIS A 778 -9.39 -0.80 22.58
CA HIS A 778 -8.37 0.21 22.84
C HIS A 778 -8.09 0.32 24.36
N GLU A 779 -6.84 0.58 24.76
CA GLU A 779 -6.39 0.58 26.18
C GLU A 779 -7.25 1.44 27.11
N LYS A 780 -7.72 2.59 26.62
CA LYS A 780 -8.58 3.52 27.38
C LYS A 780 -10.08 3.22 27.27
N LEU A 781 -10.50 2.37 26.32
CA LEU A 781 -11.91 2.12 25.97
C LEU A 781 -12.37 0.69 26.26
N GLY A 782 -11.45 -0.16 26.72
CA GLY A 782 -11.70 -1.57 27.04
C GLY A 782 -11.64 -2.50 25.83
N THR A 783 -12.38 -3.59 25.96
CA THR A 783 -12.48 -4.71 25.03
C THR A 783 -13.61 -4.51 24.02
N MET A 784 -13.72 -5.40 23.03
CA MET A 784 -14.87 -5.45 22.13
C MET A 784 -16.17 -5.80 22.88
N LEU A 785 -16.10 -6.53 24.00
CA LEU A 785 -17.27 -6.72 24.87
C LEU A 785 -17.72 -5.38 25.49
N ASP A 786 -16.78 -4.60 26.03
CA ASP A 786 -17.09 -3.29 26.61
C ASP A 786 -17.66 -2.33 25.54
N LYS A 787 -17.17 -2.42 24.30
CA LYS A 787 -17.73 -1.69 23.14
C LYS A 787 -19.18 -2.10 22.84
N MET A 788 -19.46 -3.40 22.78
CA MET A 788 -20.81 -3.92 22.48
C MET A 788 -21.81 -3.72 23.63
N MET A 789 -21.34 -3.56 24.87
CA MET A 789 -22.18 -3.14 25.99
C MET A 789 -22.62 -1.66 25.84
N ARG A 790 -21.69 -0.74 25.56
CA ARG A 790 -22.02 0.68 25.30
C ARG A 790 -22.98 0.84 24.11
N LEU A 791 -22.78 0.04 23.07
CA LEU A 791 -23.69 -0.01 21.92
C LEU A 791 -25.11 -0.43 22.37
N GLN A 792 -25.24 -1.49 23.16
CA GLN A 792 -26.52 -1.97 23.68
C GLN A 792 -27.24 -0.93 24.57
N ASP A 793 -26.49 -0.18 25.39
CA ASP A 793 -27.03 0.92 26.20
C ASP A 793 -27.49 2.13 25.33
N THR A 794 -26.85 2.33 24.18
CA THR A 794 -27.12 3.47 23.28
C THR A 794 -28.32 3.24 22.35
N VAL A 795 -28.48 2.03 21.80
CA VAL A 795 -29.48 1.77 20.74
C VAL A 795 -30.93 2.03 21.15
N THR A 796 -31.27 1.92 22.44
CA THR A 796 -32.60 2.28 22.95
C THR A 796 -32.89 3.77 22.75
N LYS A 797 -31.96 4.65 23.14
CA LYS A 797 -32.10 6.10 22.99
C LYS A 797 -32.04 6.51 21.52
N LEU A 798 -31.14 5.88 20.76
CA LEU A 798 -30.96 6.16 19.33
C LEU A 798 -32.17 5.75 18.48
N SER A 799 -32.82 4.61 18.79
CA SER A 799 -34.08 4.20 18.13
C SER A 799 -35.18 5.25 18.25
N LEU A 800 -35.32 5.85 19.44
CA LEU A 800 -36.30 6.92 19.71
C LEU A 800 -35.95 8.20 18.95
N ALA A 801 -34.67 8.62 18.94
CA ALA A 801 -34.20 9.77 18.18
C ALA A 801 -34.43 9.60 16.67
N LEU A 802 -34.23 8.39 16.15
CA LEU A 802 -34.48 8.01 14.75
C LEU A 802 -35.97 7.77 14.43
N LYS A 803 -36.88 7.83 15.41
CA LYS A 803 -38.33 7.59 15.27
C LYS A 803 -38.66 6.22 14.67
N MET A 804 -37.95 5.18 15.13
CA MET A 804 -38.20 3.78 14.75
C MET A 804 -39.49 3.26 15.38
N ASP A 805 -40.10 2.23 14.78
CA ASP A 805 -41.31 1.60 15.31
C ASP A 805 -41.02 0.84 16.63
N ASP A 806 -41.86 1.09 17.65
CA ASP A 806 -41.81 0.43 18.95
C ASP A 806 -41.86 -1.11 18.84
N THR A 807 -42.53 -1.65 17.81
CA THR A 807 -42.59 -3.12 17.62
C THR A 807 -41.20 -3.73 17.39
N LEU A 808 -40.28 -2.99 16.77
CA LEU A 808 -38.93 -3.43 16.44
C LEU A 808 -37.96 -3.35 17.64
N HIS A 809 -38.36 -2.71 18.74
CA HIS A 809 -37.47 -2.45 19.87
C HIS A 809 -36.82 -3.72 20.46
N HIS A 810 -37.59 -4.82 20.54
CA HIS A 810 -37.09 -6.10 21.03
C HIS A 810 -36.03 -6.72 20.09
N ILE A 811 -36.25 -6.68 18.78
CA ILE A 811 -35.30 -7.14 17.75
C ILE A 811 -33.99 -6.35 17.83
N ILE A 812 -34.08 -5.03 18.03
CA ILE A 812 -32.91 -4.14 18.17
C ILE A 812 -32.09 -4.50 19.41
N GLN A 813 -32.75 -4.76 20.54
CA GLN A 813 -32.07 -5.17 21.78
C GLN A 813 -31.48 -6.58 21.69
N ASP A 814 -32.20 -7.56 21.15
CA ASP A 814 -31.70 -8.92 20.97
C ASP A 814 -30.51 -8.95 20.01
N ALA A 815 -30.56 -8.21 18.89
CA ALA A 815 -29.44 -8.06 17.97
C ALA A 815 -28.25 -7.32 18.60
N ALA A 816 -28.46 -6.26 19.39
CA ALA A 816 -27.39 -5.61 20.15
C ALA A 816 -26.77 -6.54 21.23
N SER A 817 -27.57 -7.46 21.78
CA SER A 817 -27.10 -8.52 22.69
C SER A 817 -26.24 -9.58 21.99
N LEU A 818 -26.19 -9.60 20.66
CA LEU A 818 -25.38 -10.53 19.86
C LEU A 818 -24.35 -9.83 18.95
N ALA A 819 -24.44 -8.51 18.80
CA ALA A 819 -23.62 -7.70 17.90
C ALA A 819 -22.11 -8.02 17.99
N MET A 820 -21.48 -8.17 16.82
CA MET A 820 -20.06 -8.48 16.63
C MET A 820 -19.53 -9.73 17.36
N SER A 821 -20.38 -10.61 17.93
CA SER A 821 -19.95 -11.82 18.65
C SER A 821 -19.18 -12.80 17.75
N ASP A 822 -19.43 -12.75 16.45
CA ASP A 822 -18.70 -13.47 15.42
C ASP A 822 -17.21 -13.13 15.37
N LEU A 823 -16.77 -11.95 15.84
CA LEU A 823 -15.33 -11.61 15.91
C LEU A 823 -14.52 -12.54 16.81
N ALA A 824 -15.16 -13.25 17.74
CA ALA A 824 -14.51 -14.26 18.59
C ALA A 824 -14.69 -15.70 18.05
N SER A 825 -15.28 -15.88 16.87
CA SER A 825 -15.37 -17.17 16.18
C SER A 825 -14.04 -17.50 15.49
N ALA A 826 -13.68 -18.78 15.45
CA ALA A 826 -12.47 -19.25 14.80
C ALA A 826 -12.49 -18.99 13.28
N VAL A 827 -13.65 -19.17 12.63
CA VAL A 827 -13.82 -18.87 11.20
C VAL A 827 -13.56 -17.40 10.90
N VAL A 828 -14.08 -16.46 11.70
CA VAL A 828 -13.85 -15.02 11.47
C VAL A 828 -12.44 -14.59 11.91
N THR A 829 -11.82 -15.29 12.86
CA THR A 829 -10.42 -15.04 13.26
C THR A 829 -9.44 -15.32 12.12
N GLU A 830 -9.60 -16.42 11.38
CA GLU A 830 -8.80 -16.69 10.17
C GLU A 830 -9.31 -15.86 8.97
N PHE A 831 -10.64 -15.74 8.80
CA PHE A 831 -11.27 -15.13 7.62
C PHE A 831 -12.07 -13.87 7.96
N THR A 832 -11.38 -12.83 8.44
CA THR A 832 -11.98 -11.57 8.95
C THR A 832 -12.96 -10.88 7.99
N SER A 833 -12.82 -11.07 6.68
CA SER A 833 -13.75 -10.57 5.66
C SER A 833 -15.16 -11.19 5.71
N LEU A 834 -15.35 -12.29 6.45
CA LEU A 834 -16.65 -12.94 6.66
C LEU A 834 -17.37 -12.45 7.92
N SER A 835 -16.84 -11.45 8.64
CA SER A 835 -17.56 -10.85 9.77
C SER A 835 -18.92 -10.27 9.34
N GLY A 836 -19.91 -10.37 10.22
CA GLY A 836 -21.33 -10.10 9.93
C GLY A 836 -22.00 -11.21 9.12
N ILE A 837 -21.37 -11.74 8.06
CA ILE A 837 -21.89 -12.87 7.27
C ILE A 837 -21.98 -14.12 8.15
N MET A 838 -20.92 -14.42 8.90
CA MET A 838 -20.94 -15.53 9.86
C MET A 838 -21.85 -15.25 11.06
N ALA A 839 -22.01 -13.99 11.48
CA ALA A 839 -22.97 -13.62 12.53
C ALA A 839 -24.41 -13.99 12.13
N ARG A 840 -24.82 -13.64 10.90
CA ARG A 840 -26.10 -14.05 10.32
C ARG A 840 -26.23 -15.56 10.23
N HIS A 841 -25.21 -16.25 9.70
CA HIS A 841 -25.22 -17.71 9.56
C HIS A 841 -25.38 -18.43 10.91
N TYR A 842 -24.58 -18.06 11.91
CA TYR A 842 -24.66 -18.67 13.25
C TYR A 842 -25.94 -18.29 14.00
N ALA A 843 -26.48 -17.08 13.81
CA ALA A 843 -27.78 -16.70 14.36
C ALA A 843 -28.93 -17.55 13.78
N LEU A 844 -28.99 -17.72 12.44
CA LEU A 844 -29.99 -18.58 11.79
C LEU A 844 -29.85 -20.05 12.22
N ARG A 845 -28.62 -20.57 12.29
CA ARG A 845 -28.30 -21.93 12.76
C ARG A 845 -28.82 -22.20 14.17
N ASP A 846 -28.73 -21.21 15.07
CA ASP A 846 -29.15 -21.33 16.46
C ASP A 846 -30.64 -21.00 16.69
N GLY A 847 -31.38 -20.67 15.63
CA GLY A 847 -32.83 -20.46 15.67
C GLY A 847 -33.28 -19.03 16.01
N TYR A 848 -32.40 -18.03 15.88
CA TYR A 848 -32.80 -16.61 15.94
C TYR A 848 -33.59 -16.21 14.68
N SER A 849 -34.39 -15.14 14.78
CA SER A 849 -35.20 -14.68 13.64
C SER A 849 -34.35 -14.10 12.52
N GLU A 850 -34.86 -14.18 11.29
CA GLU A 850 -34.23 -13.59 10.10
C GLU A 850 -33.95 -12.09 10.26
N GLN A 851 -34.82 -11.36 10.97
CA GLN A 851 -34.64 -9.94 11.27
C GLN A 851 -33.46 -9.67 12.23
N ILE A 852 -33.27 -10.51 13.24
CA ILE A 852 -32.08 -10.42 14.13
C ILE A 852 -30.82 -10.79 13.34
N ALA A 853 -30.89 -11.86 12.55
CA ALA A 853 -29.75 -12.39 11.80
C ALA A 853 -29.28 -11.41 10.70
N GLU A 854 -30.19 -10.75 9.99
CA GLU A 854 -29.83 -9.73 8.98
C GLU A 854 -29.26 -8.48 9.65
N ALA A 855 -29.84 -8.02 10.76
CA ALA A 855 -29.31 -6.88 11.52
C ALA A 855 -27.86 -7.11 12.01
N LEU A 856 -27.51 -8.36 12.35
CA LEU A 856 -26.16 -8.79 12.71
C LEU A 856 -25.16 -8.83 11.55
N PHE A 857 -25.63 -8.93 10.31
CA PHE A 857 -24.82 -8.72 9.11
C PHE A 857 -24.68 -7.22 8.81
N GLU A 858 -25.81 -6.50 8.86
CA GLU A 858 -25.93 -5.10 8.47
C GLU A 858 -25.18 -4.11 9.37
N ILE A 859 -24.95 -4.41 10.65
CA ILE A 859 -24.11 -3.57 11.55
C ILE A 859 -22.74 -3.21 10.93
N THR A 860 -22.16 -4.15 10.17
CA THR A 860 -20.86 -3.95 9.50
C THR A 860 -20.93 -3.00 8.29
N LEU A 861 -22.11 -2.84 7.67
CA LEU A 861 -22.32 -2.14 6.41
C LEU A 861 -22.54 -0.62 6.59
N PRO A 862 -22.04 0.25 5.70
CA PRO A 862 -21.10 -0.06 4.61
C PRO A 862 -19.68 -0.27 5.16
N ARG A 863 -18.96 -1.24 4.59
CA ARG A 863 -17.57 -1.59 4.96
C ARG A 863 -16.53 -0.74 4.20
N PHE A 864 -16.91 -0.15 3.07
CA PHE A 864 -16.12 0.77 2.24
C PHE A 864 -17.06 1.69 1.44
N SER A 865 -16.52 2.72 0.80
CA SER A 865 -17.34 3.66 -0.01
C SER A 865 -17.89 2.95 -1.25
N GLY A 866 -19.21 3.00 -1.44
CA GLY A 866 -19.90 2.28 -2.53
C GLY A 866 -20.22 0.81 -2.24
N ASP A 867 -19.96 0.33 -1.02
CA ASP A 867 -20.51 -0.94 -0.53
C ASP A 867 -22.04 -0.85 -0.35
N ILE A 868 -22.71 -2.01 -0.24
CA ILE A 868 -24.14 -2.05 0.09
C ILE A 868 -24.42 -1.43 1.47
N LEU A 869 -25.58 -0.80 1.60
CA LEU A 869 -26.06 -0.18 2.84
C LEU A 869 -27.10 -1.07 3.55
N PRO A 870 -27.18 -1.04 4.89
CA PRO A 870 -28.27 -1.63 5.68
C PRO A 870 -29.66 -1.29 5.14
N ASN A 871 -30.52 -2.29 5.02
CA ASN A 871 -31.89 -2.19 4.55
C ASN A 871 -32.92 -2.37 5.67
N THR A 872 -32.58 -3.10 6.73
CA THR A 872 -33.47 -3.24 7.90
C THR A 872 -33.26 -2.06 8.86
N ASP A 873 -34.35 -1.56 9.46
CA ASP A 873 -34.25 -0.51 10.47
C ASP A 873 -33.38 -0.93 11.69
N PRO A 874 -33.45 -2.16 12.21
CA PRO A 874 -32.52 -2.62 13.25
C PRO A 874 -31.05 -2.60 12.80
N GLY A 875 -30.74 -3.05 11.58
CA GLY A 875 -29.39 -2.98 11.03
C GLY A 875 -28.87 -1.54 10.88
N ILE A 876 -29.74 -0.61 10.46
CA ILE A 876 -29.41 0.83 10.40
C ILE A 876 -29.11 1.38 11.79
N VAL A 877 -29.94 1.09 12.80
CA VAL A 877 -29.73 1.56 14.19
C VAL A 877 -28.41 1.04 14.76
N LEU A 878 -28.12 -0.26 14.62
CA LEU A 878 -26.85 -0.87 15.06
C LEU A 878 -25.65 -0.26 14.33
N SER A 879 -25.75 -0.12 13.01
CA SER A 879 -24.69 0.40 12.15
C SER A 879 -24.33 1.86 12.47
N ILE A 880 -25.33 2.69 12.79
CA ILE A 880 -25.13 4.08 13.26
C ILE A 880 -24.51 4.07 14.67
N ALA A 881 -25.02 3.26 15.59
CA ALA A 881 -24.53 3.21 16.98
C ALA A 881 -23.05 2.82 17.08
N ASP A 882 -22.61 1.79 16.34
CA ASP A 882 -21.20 1.37 16.32
C ASP A 882 -20.27 2.48 15.81
N ARG A 883 -20.71 3.21 14.77
CA ARG A 883 -19.96 4.30 14.16
C ARG A 883 -19.87 5.51 15.11
N LEU A 884 -20.94 5.84 15.83
CA LEU A 884 -20.94 6.91 16.84
C LEU A 884 -20.01 6.58 18.03
N ASP A 885 -20.09 5.37 18.61
CA ASP A 885 -19.19 4.94 19.68
C ASP A 885 -17.72 4.99 19.23
N SER A 886 -17.42 4.46 18.04
CA SER A 886 -16.07 4.44 17.48
C SER A 886 -15.52 5.85 17.29
N LEU A 887 -16.33 6.79 16.77
CA LEU A 887 -15.90 8.17 16.55
C LEU A 887 -15.64 8.91 17.87
N VAL A 888 -16.61 8.90 18.80
CA VAL A 888 -16.52 9.65 20.06
C VAL A 888 -15.47 9.05 20.99
N GLY A 889 -15.46 7.74 21.18
CA GLY A 889 -14.51 7.04 22.04
C GLY A 889 -13.07 7.23 21.58
N LEU A 890 -12.78 7.05 20.28
CA LEU A 890 -11.40 7.18 19.77
C LEU A 890 -10.92 8.65 19.74
N PHE A 891 -11.80 9.64 19.50
CA PHE A 891 -11.42 11.04 19.67
C PHE A 891 -11.13 11.39 21.14
N ALA A 892 -11.97 10.95 22.08
CA ALA A 892 -11.74 11.14 23.52
C ALA A 892 -10.48 10.41 24.02
N ALA A 893 -10.14 9.27 23.41
CA ALA A 893 -8.90 8.55 23.69
C ALA A 893 -7.64 9.29 23.19
N GLY A 894 -7.78 10.26 22.28
CA GLY A 894 -6.69 11.00 21.64
C GLY A 894 -6.22 10.43 20.31
N CYS A 895 -6.97 9.50 19.71
CA CYS A 895 -6.62 8.79 18.47
C CYS A 895 -7.05 9.54 17.20
N GLN A 896 -7.01 10.88 17.23
CA GLN A 896 -7.48 11.73 16.13
C GLN A 896 -6.62 11.52 14.85
N PRO A 897 -7.24 11.40 13.66
CA PRO A 897 -6.51 11.06 12.44
C PRO A 897 -5.71 12.24 11.88
N SER A 898 -4.38 12.06 11.79
CA SER A 898 -3.45 13.00 11.18
C SER A 898 -3.55 13.03 9.65
N SER A 899 -3.00 14.05 8.98
CA SER A 899 -3.06 14.17 7.51
C SER A 899 -2.59 12.90 6.78
N SER A 900 -1.47 12.32 7.19
CA SER A 900 -0.86 11.14 6.56
C SER A 900 -1.16 9.78 7.22
N ASN A 901 -1.84 9.74 8.38
CA ASN A 901 -2.11 8.48 9.09
C ASN A 901 -3.46 8.50 9.83
N ASP A 902 -4.28 7.46 9.59
CA ASP A 902 -5.58 7.19 10.19
C ASP A 902 -5.66 5.68 10.55
N PRO A 903 -5.02 5.24 11.66
CA PRO A 903 -4.79 3.83 11.94
C PRO A 903 -6.06 3.06 12.35
N PHE A 904 -7.14 3.77 12.69
CA PHE A 904 -8.44 3.19 13.02
C PHE A 904 -9.48 3.36 11.90
N GLY A 905 -9.11 4.00 10.78
CA GLY A 905 -10.01 4.25 9.65
C GLY A 905 -11.17 5.18 9.97
N LEU A 906 -10.99 6.14 10.88
CA LEU A 906 -12.02 7.07 11.35
C LEU A 906 -12.64 7.87 10.19
N ARG A 907 -11.87 8.20 9.14
CA ARG A 907 -12.40 8.83 7.91
C ARG A 907 -13.45 7.95 7.23
N ARG A 908 -13.21 6.64 7.14
CA ARG A 908 -14.11 5.65 6.53
C ARG A 908 -15.36 5.43 7.40
N ILE A 909 -15.17 5.33 8.72
CA ILE A 909 -16.27 5.23 9.70
C ILE A 909 -17.20 6.44 9.58
N SER A 910 -16.62 7.65 9.55
CA SER A 910 -17.36 8.91 9.43
C SER A 910 -18.03 9.09 8.06
N TYR A 911 -17.38 8.69 6.96
CA TYR A 911 -18.00 8.73 5.63
C TYR A 911 -19.15 7.73 5.51
N GLY A 912 -18.99 6.52 6.04
CA GLY A 912 -20.07 5.53 6.13
C GLY A 912 -21.27 6.02 6.94
N LEU A 913 -21.03 6.73 8.07
CA LEU A 913 -22.09 7.38 8.85
C LEU A 913 -22.84 8.44 8.02
N VAL A 914 -22.13 9.26 7.23
CA VAL A 914 -22.75 10.23 6.31
C VAL A 914 -23.60 9.52 5.26
N GLN A 915 -23.10 8.46 4.63
CA GLN A 915 -23.86 7.69 3.63
C GLN A 915 -25.14 7.08 4.23
N LEU A 916 -25.06 6.52 5.44
CA LEU A 916 -26.23 5.98 6.16
C LEU A 916 -27.29 7.05 6.42
N LEU A 917 -26.90 8.22 6.94
CA LEU A 917 -27.85 9.28 7.28
C LEU A 917 -28.49 9.92 6.04
N VAL A 918 -27.73 10.07 4.96
CA VAL A 918 -28.22 10.70 3.71
C VAL A 918 -28.97 9.70 2.81
N GLU A 919 -28.37 8.56 2.46
CA GLU A 919 -28.89 7.64 1.44
C GLU A 919 -29.95 6.66 1.98
N LYS A 920 -30.26 6.71 3.29
CA LYS A 920 -31.41 6.02 3.93
C LYS A 920 -32.40 6.99 4.59
N ASP A 921 -32.35 8.28 4.21
CA ASP A 921 -33.30 9.32 4.64
C ASP A 921 -33.42 9.50 6.18
N LYS A 922 -32.39 9.13 6.94
CA LYS A 922 -32.46 9.12 8.41
C LYS A 922 -32.22 10.51 8.99
N HIS A 923 -33.32 11.16 9.38
CA HIS A 923 -33.33 12.42 10.11
C HIS A 923 -32.87 12.18 11.56
N LEU A 924 -31.68 12.70 11.88
CA LEU A 924 -31.02 12.57 13.18
C LEU A 924 -30.28 13.87 13.49
N ASP A 925 -30.43 14.41 14.70
CA ASP A 925 -29.57 15.47 15.21
C ASP A 925 -28.19 14.89 15.56
N LEU A 926 -27.16 15.36 14.87
CA LEU A 926 -25.82 14.79 14.99
C LEU A 926 -25.17 15.11 16.34
N LYS A 927 -25.38 16.30 16.91
CA LYS A 927 -24.86 16.65 18.24
C LYS A 927 -25.55 15.88 19.35
N GLU A 928 -26.87 15.72 19.30
CA GLU A 928 -27.57 14.87 20.27
C GLU A 928 -27.09 13.41 20.16
N ALA A 929 -26.97 12.86 18.95
CA ALA A 929 -26.49 11.50 18.74
C ALA A 929 -25.04 11.28 19.19
N LEU A 930 -24.16 12.26 18.99
CA LEU A 930 -22.78 12.22 19.50
C LEU A 930 -22.73 12.36 21.04
N GLN A 931 -23.63 13.15 21.64
CA GLN A 931 -23.74 13.23 23.10
C GLN A 931 -24.25 11.92 23.70
N LEU A 932 -25.24 11.25 23.07
CA LEU A 932 -25.68 9.91 23.49
C LEU A 932 -24.55 8.89 23.52
N ALA A 933 -23.66 8.93 22.52
CA ALA A 933 -22.47 8.08 22.47
C ALA A 933 -21.34 8.54 23.43
N ALA A 934 -21.32 9.82 23.83
CA ALA A 934 -20.40 10.36 24.83
C ALA A 934 -20.78 9.94 26.26
N ASP A 935 -22.07 9.96 26.58
CA ASP A 935 -22.63 9.61 27.90
C ASP A 935 -22.26 8.20 28.38
N VAL A 936 -22.00 7.28 27.44
CA VAL A 936 -21.68 5.86 27.73
C VAL A 936 -20.18 5.56 27.76
N GLN A 937 -19.29 6.50 27.41
CA GLN A 937 -17.85 6.22 27.34
C GLN A 937 -17.24 5.92 28.73
N PRO A 938 -16.24 5.02 28.81
CA PRO A 938 -15.57 4.69 30.08
C PRO A 938 -14.56 5.78 30.50
N ILE A 939 -14.39 6.83 29.69
CA ILE A 939 -13.51 7.97 29.92
C ILE A 939 -14.33 9.26 29.77
N LYS A 940 -13.94 10.30 30.51
CA LYS A 940 -14.59 11.60 30.41
C LYS A 940 -14.41 12.18 29.00
N VAL A 941 -15.52 12.40 28.30
CA VAL A 941 -15.57 13.18 27.05
C VAL A 941 -15.78 14.65 27.42
N GLU A 942 -14.95 15.54 26.89
CA GLU A 942 -15.16 17.00 27.01
C GLU A 942 -16.09 17.48 25.89
N ALA A 943 -16.87 18.54 26.14
CA ALA A 943 -17.79 19.08 25.12
C ALA A 943 -17.07 19.48 23.80
N SER A 944 -15.82 19.96 23.89
CA SER A 944 -15.00 20.25 22.72
C SER A 944 -14.70 19.00 21.87
N THR A 945 -14.64 17.81 22.47
CA THR A 945 -14.45 16.55 21.74
C THR A 945 -15.68 16.21 20.90
N VAL A 946 -16.89 16.52 21.40
CA VAL A 946 -18.14 16.36 20.63
C VAL A 946 -18.18 17.34 19.45
N ASP A 947 -17.75 18.60 19.66
CA ASP A 947 -17.62 19.59 18.59
C ASP A 947 -16.53 19.22 17.55
N ASP A 948 -15.39 18.68 17.97
CA ASP A 948 -14.32 18.18 17.10
C ASP A 948 -14.82 17.02 16.21
N VAL A 949 -15.53 16.05 16.80
CA VAL A 949 -16.13 14.93 16.06
C VAL A 949 -17.24 15.41 15.12
N HIS A 950 -18.11 16.32 15.56
CA HIS A 950 -19.12 16.94 14.72
C HIS A 950 -18.46 17.60 13.49
N GLN A 951 -17.44 18.46 13.69
CA GLN A 951 -16.72 19.10 12.58
C GLN A 951 -16.03 18.07 11.67
N PHE A 952 -15.49 16.99 12.22
CA PHE A 952 -14.89 15.91 11.43
C PHE A 952 -15.92 15.22 10.51
N VAL A 953 -17.13 14.95 11.03
CA VAL A 953 -18.26 14.43 10.25
C VAL A 953 -18.76 15.45 9.23
N THR A 954 -18.88 16.74 9.58
CA THR A 954 -19.23 17.81 8.63
C THR A 954 -18.26 17.85 7.44
N ARG A 955 -16.95 17.66 7.66
CA ARG A 955 -15.94 17.58 6.58
C ARG A 955 -16.05 16.31 5.72
N ARG A 956 -16.65 15.23 6.21
CA ARG A 956 -16.99 14.07 5.36
C ARG A 956 -18.29 14.29 4.58
N LEU A 957 -19.23 15.07 5.13
CA LEU A 957 -20.43 15.52 4.41
C LEU A 957 -20.10 16.55 3.31
N GLU A 958 -19.16 17.47 3.53
CA GLU A 958 -18.63 18.37 2.48
C GLU A 958 -18.05 17.54 1.31
N GLN A 959 -17.22 16.53 1.64
CA GLN A 959 -16.66 15.61 0.65
C GLN A 959 -17.76 14.84 -0.11
N PHE A 960 -18.69 14.17 0.60
CA PHE A 960 -19.76 13.38 0.00
C PHE A 960 -20.61 14.21 -0.98
N LEU A 961 -20.89 15.47 -0.67
CA LEU A 961 -21.68 16.34 -1.54
C LEU A 961 -20.90 16.84 -2.77
N VAL A 962 -19.60 17.10 -2.63
CA VAL A 962 -18.72 17.42 -3.77
C VAL A 962 -18.51 16.19 -4.67
N ASP A 963 -18.39 14.98 -4.10
CA ASP A 963 -18.30 13.70 -4.82
C ASP A 963 -19.61 13.36 -5.57
N LYS A 964 -20.70 14.09 -5.30
CA LYS A 964 -22.00 14.04 -6.01
C LYS A 964 -22.19 15.23 -6.98
N GLU A 965 -21.08 15.85 -7.41
CA GLU A 965 -21.02 16.96 -8.38
C GLU A 965 -21.73 18.27 -7.96
N ILE A 966 -21.90 18.51 -6.65
CA ILE A 966 -22.46 19.78 -6.14
C ILE A 966 -21.38 20.86 -6.04
N SER A 967 -21.71 22.09 -6.43
CA SER A 967 -20.80 23.26 -6.36
C SER A 967 -20.28 23.49 -4.92
N PRO A 968 -18.97 23.58 -4.68
CA PRO A 968 -18.40 23.73 -3.33
C PRO A 968 -18.93 24.95 -2.55
N GLU A 969 -19.32 26.01 -3.23
CA GLU A 969 -19.95 27.21 -2.66
C GLU A 969 -21.35 26.90 -2.12
N VAL A 970 -22.15 26.13 -2.86
CA VAL A 970 -23.48 25.66 -2.45
C VAL A 970 -23.37 24.71 -1.25
N VAL A 971 -22.42 23.76 -1.30
CA VAL A 971 -22.15 22.84 -0.19
C VAL A 971 -21.81 23.61 1.08
N ARG A 972 -20.91 24.60 1.02
CA ARG A 972 -20.52 25.43 2.18
C ARG A 972 -21.64 26.32 2.68
N SER A 973 -22.44 26.89 1.77
CA SER A 973 -23.60 27.72 2.11
C SER A 973 -24.60 26.95 2.99
N ILE A 974 -24.92 25.71 2.60
CA ILE A 974 -25.80 24.84 3.40
C ILE A 974 -25.12 24.36 4.69
N LEU A 975 -23.87 23.88 4.62
CA LEU A 975 -23.20 23.30 5.80
C LEU A 975 -22.86 24.33 6.89
N ALA A 976 -22.80 25.62 6.58
CA ALA A 976 -22.67 26.68 7.58
C ALA A 976 -23.86 26.70 8.58
N GLU A 977 -25.07 26.37 8.11
CA GLU A 977 -26.32 26.49 8.89
C GLU A 977 -26.96 25.12 9.22
N ARG A 978 -26.83 24.11 8.35
CA ARG A 978 -27.55 22.81 8.45
C ARG A 978 -26.69 21.58 8.75
N ALA A 979 -25.37 21.72 8.95
CA ALA A 979 -24.47 20.57 9.16
C ALA A 979 -24.85 19.61 10.30
N ASN A 980 -25.62 20.07 11.30
CA ASN A 980 -26.08 19.23 12.40
C ASN A 980 -27.21 18.25 12.02
N LEU A 981 -27.82 18.41 10.84
CA LEU A 981 -28.88 17.54 10.30
C LEU A 981 -28.44 17.00 8.91
N PRO A 982 -27.53 16.00 8.83
CA PRO A 982 -26.91 15.58 7.57
C PRO A 982 -27.88 15.24 6.42
N CYS A 983 -28.99 14.58 6.73
CA CYS A 983 -30.06 14.27 5.78
C CYS A 983 -30.69 15.54 5.18
N LEU A 984 -31.09 16.50 6.03
CA LEU A 984 -31.69 17.77 5.60
C LEU A 984 -30.65 18.63 4.85
N ALA A 985 -29.39 18.66 5.29
CA ALA A 985 -28.32 19.36 4.60
C ALA A 985 -28.08 18.82 3.19
N ALA A 986 -28.05 17.50 3.01
CA ALA A 986 -27.90 16.91 1.68
C ALA A 986 -29.08 17.27 0.75
N LYS A 987 -30.33 17.12 1.21
CA LYS A 987 -31.54 17.52 0.47
C LYS A 987 -31.52 19.00 0.07
N SER A 988 -31.15 19.84 1.02
CA SER A 988 -30.98 21.29 0.83
C SER A 988 -29.94 21.59 -0.25
N ALA A 989 -28.79 20.93 -0.22
CA ALA A 989 -27.72 21.13 -1.20
C ALA A 989 -28.13 20.67 -2.62
N TYR A 990 -28.75 19.50 -2.77
CA TYR A 990 -29.25 19.03 -4.07
C TYR A 990 -30.29 20.00 -4.67
N LYS A 991 -31.24 20.49 -3.86
CA LYS A 991 -32.23 21.49 -4.31
C LYS A 991 -31.58 22.83 -4.65
N MET A 992 -30.67 23.33 -3.82
CA MET A 992 -30.00 24.60 -4.02
C MET A 992 -29.13 24.60 -5.29
N GLU A 993 -28.46 23.49 -5.59
CA GLU A 993 -27.70 23.27 -6.83
C GLU A 993 -28.61 23.28 -8.06
N ALA A 994 -29.80 22.67 -7.99
CA ALA A 994 -30.80 22.74 -9.06
C ALA A 994 -31.35 24.17 -9.24
N LEU A 995 -31.62 24.88 -8.15
CA LEU A 995 -32.12 26.26 -8.16
C LEU A 995 -31.08 27.27 -8.68
N SER A 996 -29.79 27.05 -8.40
CA SER A 996 -28.68 27.92 -8.83
C SER A 996 -28.57 28.06 -10.36
N LYS A 997 -28.99 27.02 -11.09
CA LYS A 997 -29.05 26.97 -12.56
C LYS A 997 -30.26 27.71 -13.14
N GLY A 998 -31.19 28.16 -12.28
CA GLY A 998 -32.37 28.94 -12.64
C GLY A 998 -32.15 30.46 -12.62
N LYS A 999 -33.04 31.21 -13.27
CA LYS A 999 -33.00 32.69 -13.32
C LYS A 999 -33.53 33.39 -12.07
N LEU A 1000 -34.21 32.65 -11.18
CA LEU A 1000 -34.88 33.20 -10.00
C LEU A 1000 -33.92 33.32 -8.81
N PHE A 1001 -33.19 32.24 -8.51
CA PHE A 1001 -32.33 32.14 -7.33
C PHE A 1001 -31.27 33.26 -7.23
N PRO A 1002 -30.54 33.64 -8.31
CA PRO A 1002 -29.57 34.73 -8.22
C PRO A 1002 -30.17 36.07 -7.79
N LYS A 1003 -31.43 36.36 -8.13
CA LYS A 1003 -32.13 37.59 -7.69
C LYS A 1003 -32.43 37.57 -6.19
N VAL A 1004 -32.75 36.41 -5.63
CA VAL A 1004 -32.97 36.24 -4.19
C VAL A 1004 -31.65 36.42 -3.43
N VAL A 1005 -30.55 35.86 -3.93
CA VAL A 1005 -29.20 36.07 -3.37
C VAL A 1005 -28.81 37.57 -3.44
N GLU A 1006 -29.03 38.23 -4.57
CA GLU A 1006 -28.77 39.67 -4.74
C GLU A 1006 -29.58 40.52 -3.76
N ALA A 1007 -30.88 40.23 -3.58
CA ALA A 1007 -31.75 40.95 -2.67
C ALA A 1007 -31.30 40.84 -1.20
N TYR A 1008 -30.82 39.68 -0.75
CA TYR A 1008 -30.24 39.52 0.59
C TYR A 1008 -28.82 40.10 0.73
N SER A 1009 -28.07 40.29 -0.36
CA SER A 1009 -26.71 40.84 -0.32
C SER A 1009 -26.67 42.28 0.25
N ARG A 1010 -27.55 43.18 -0.21
CA ARG A 1010 -27.52 44.61 0.14
C ARG A 1010 -27.89 44.88 1.61
N PRO A 1011 -28.94 44.29 2.21
CA PRO A 1011 -29.18 44.34 3.65
C PRO A 1011 -27.97 43.84 4.45
N THR A 1012 -27.45 42.66 4.09
CA THR A 1012 -26.35 42.00 4.83
C THR A 1012 -25.07 42.83 4.79
N ARG A 1013 -24.67 43.32 3.60
CA ARG A 1013 -23.52 44.24 3.42
C ARG A 1013 -23.68 45.52 4.24
N ILE A 1014 -24.91 46.04 4.42
CA ILE A 1014 -25.18 47.28 5.17
C ILE A 1014 -25.12 47.08 6.69
N VAL A 1015 -25.46 45.89 7.22
CA VAL A 1015 -25.38 45.59 8.67
C VAL A 1015 -24.06 44.95 9.10
N ARG A 1016 -23.27 44.39 8.18
CA ARG A 1016 -21.97 43.75 8.45
C ARG A 1016 -21.01 44.71 9.14
N GLY A 1017 -20.51 44.32 10.31
CA GLY A 1017 -19.53 45.09 11.09
C GLY A 1017 -20.11 46.29 11.85
N LYS A 1018 -21.44 46.44 11.93
CA LYS A 1018 -22.10 47.40 12.83
C LYS A 1018 -22.52 46.70 14.11
N ASP A 1019 -22.28 47.37 15.23
CA ASP A 1019 -22.70 46.91 16.56
C ASP A 1019 -24.17 47.31 16.77
N ILE A 1020 -25.08 46.45 16.29
CA ILE A 1020 -26.53 46.62 16.40
C ILE A 1020 -26.99 45.83 17.62
N ASP A 1021 -27.53 46.51 18.63
CA ASP A 1021 -28.03 45.87 19.85
C ASP A 1021 -29.18 44.90 19.50
N PRO A 1022 -29.04 43.58 19.79
CA PRO A 1022 -30.04 42.58 19.43
C PRO A 1022 -31.34 42.69 20.24
N SER A 1023 -31.40 43.53 21.28
CA SER A 1023 -32.63 43.84 22.01
C SER A 1023 -33.51 44.90 21.34
N ILE A 1024 -33.03 45.57 20.28
CA ILE A 1024 -33.82 46.54 19.52
C ILE A 1024 -34.80 45.81 18.60
N GLU A 1025 -36.08 45.83 18.98
CA GLU A 1025 -37.19 45.51 18.09
C GLU A 1025 -37.54 46.68 17.17
N VAL A 1026 -38.20 46.37 16.05
CA VAL A 1026 -38.59 47.35 15.03
C VAL A 1026 -39.84 48.11 15.49
N ASP A 1027 -39.74 49.44 15.52
CA ASP A 1027 -40.81 50.35 15.94
C ASP A 1027 -41.54 50.92 14.72
N GLU A 1028 -42.78 50.49 14.51
CA GLU A 1028 -43.63 50.97 13.40
C GLU A 1028 -43.98 52.46 13.50
N ALA A 1029 -43.94 53.04 14.71
CA ALA A 1029 -44.15 54.47 14.92
C ALA A 1029 -42.90 55.31 14.57
N ALA A 1030 -41.76 54.67 14.30
CA ALA A 1030 -40.52 55.32 13.84
C ALA A 1030 -40.24 55.12 12.34
N PHE A 1031 -41.28 54.77 11.55
CA PHE A 1031 -41.22 54.72 10.09
C PHE A 1031 -41.76 56.02 9.45
N GLU A 1032 -40.89 56.72 8.73
CA GLU A 1032 -41.22 57.97 8.02
C GLU A 1032 -41.94 57.72 6.70
N THR A 1033 -41.52 56.68 5.97
CA THR A 1033 -41.89 56.43 4.57
C THR A 1033 -42.99 55.37 4.43
N LYS A 1034 -43.58 55.24 3.23
CA LYS A 1034 -44.52 54.15 2.92
C LYS A 1034 -43.76 52.86 2.58
N GLU A 1035 -42.55 52.99 2.06
CA GLU A 1035 -41.63 51.94 1.64
C GLU A 1035 -41.11 51.15 2.84
N GLU A 1036 -40.77 51.81 3.95
CA GLU A 1036 -40.49 51.15 5.24
C GLU A 1036 -41.64 50.25 5.70
N LYS A 1037 -42.89 50.74 5.62
CA LYS A 1037 -44.10 50.01 6.04
C LYS A 1037 -44.42 48.85 5.11
N ALA A 1038 -44.21 49.03 3.79
CA ALA A 1038 -44.35 47.98 2.80
C ALA A 1038 -43.32 46.86 3.02
N LEU A 1039 -42.04 47.21 3.21
CA LEU A 1039 -40.97 46.24 3.47
C LEU A 1039 -41.17 45.49 4.78
N TRP A 1040 -41.61 46.15 5.86
CA TRP A 1040 -41.91 45.49 7.13
C TRP A 1040 -43.10 44.53 7.02
N SER A 1041 -44.17 44.92 6.33
CA SER A 1041 -45.32 44.05 6.08
C SER A 1041 -44.94 42.81 5.24
N ALA A 1042 -44.13 43.00 4.19
CA ALA A 1042 -43.59 41.90 3.39
C ALA A 1042 -42.68 40.99 4.22
N PHE A 1043 -41.81 41.55 5.07
CA PHE A 1043 -40.99 40.79 6.01
C PHE A 1043 -41.83 39.94 6.97
N LEU A 1044 -42.90 40.48 7.56
CA LEU A 1044 -43.78 39.71 8.45
C LEU A 1044 -44.48 38.56 7.71
N SER A 1045 -44.96 38.80 6.49
CA SER A 1045 -45.55 37.77 5.60
C SER A 1045 -44.57 36.64 5.26
N VAL A 1046 -43.28 36.95 5.07
CA VAL A 1046 -42.25 35.95 4.74
C VAL A 1046 -41.76 35.23 5.99
N LYS A 1047 -41.52 35.96 7.08
CA LYS A 1047 -41.14 35.38 8.38
C LYS A 1047 -42.20 34.39 8.90
N SER A 1048 -43.49 34.63 8.67
CA SER A 1048 -44.54 33.70 9.10
C SER A 1048 -44.57 32.37 8.34
N LYS A 1049 -43.80 32.24 7.25
CA LYS A 1049 -43.69 31.02 6.43
C LYS A 1049 -42.36 30.28 6.68
N ILE A 1050 -41.33 30.99 7.12
CA ILE A 1050 -39.99 30.44 7.32
C ILE A 1050 -39.88 29.78 8.70
N CYS A 1051 -39.53 28.50 8.72
CA CYS A 1051 -39.13 27.72 9.89
C CYS A 1051 -37.73 27.12 9.68
N ALA A 1052 -37.10 26.61 10.74
CA ALA A 1052 -35.74 26.05 10.65
C ALA A 1052 -35.64 24.83 9.71
N ASP A 1053 -36.72 24.04 9.60
CA ASP A 1053 -36.79 22.83 8.77
C ASP A 1053 -37.29 23.08 7.34
N ILE A 1054 -37.54 24.34 6.94
CA ILE A 1054 -38.12 24.66 5.62
C ILE A 1054 -37.26 24.14 4.47
N GLU A 1055 -37.88 23.65 3.41
CA GLU A 1055 -37.15 23.22 2.22
C GLU A 1055 -36.62 24.45 1.42
N VAL A 1056 -35.49 24.30 0.72
CA VAL A 1056 -34.76 25.46 0.14
C VAL A 1056 -35.53 26.12 -1.01
N ASP A 1057 -36.28 25.33 -1.78
CA ASP A 1057 -37.23 25.81 -2.79
C ASP A 1057 -38.36 26.63 -2.15
N GLU A 1058 -38.98 26.14 -1.08
CA GLU A 1058 -40.03 26.86 -0.34
C GLU A 1058 -39.52 28.18 0.27
N PHE A 1059 -38.28 28.21 0.78
CA PHE A 1059 -37.62 29.44 1.25
C PHE A 1059 -37.38 30.45 0.13
N VAL A 1060 -36.96 29.98 -1.05
CA VAL A 1060 -36.70 30.83 -2.23
C VAL A 1060 -38.00 31.42 -2.78
N ASP A 1061 -39.06 30.61 -2.89
CA ASP A 1061 -40.39 31.05 -3.32
C ASP A 1061 -41.03 32.03 -2.31
N ALA A 1062 -40.88 31.78 -1.00
CA ALA A 1062 -41.30 32.74 0.03
C ALA A 1062 -40.52 34.06 -0.08
N SER A 1063 -39.21 34.00 -0.30
CA SER A 1063 -38.33 35.17 -0.43
C SER A 1063 -38.63 36.04 -1.65
N MET A 1064 -39.32 35.53 -2.68
CA MET A 1064 -39.78 36.34 -3.82
C MET A 1064 -40.60 37.58 -3.39
N GLN A 1065 -41.32 37.49 -2.27
CA GLN A 1065 -42.17 38.59 -1.77
C GLN A 1065 -41.37 39.78 -1.22
N LEU A 1066 -40.04 39.65 -1.06
CA LEU A 1066 -39.16 40.73 -0.60
C LEU A 1066 -38.47 41.49 -1.76
N LEU A 1067 -38.47 40.97 -2.99
CA LEU A 1067 -37.67 41.52 -4.09
C LEU A 1067 -38.05 42.98 -4.40
N GLU A 1068 -39.31 43.22 -4.75
CA GLU A 1068 -39.84 44.55 -5.10
C GLU A 1068 -39.86 45.50 -3.87
N PRO A 1069 -40.31 45.11 -2.66
CA PRO A 1069 -40.21 45.96 -1.47
C PRO A 1069 -38.79 46.33 -1.05
N LEU A 1070 -37.79 45.45 -1.27
CA LEU A 1070 -36.38 45.79 -1.01
C LEU A 1070 -35.83 46.76 -2.06
N GLU A 1071 -36.18 46.58 -3.34
CA GLU A 1071 -35.78 47.51 -4.40
C GLU A 1071 -36.39 48.91 -4.17
N ASP A 1072 -37.68 49.00 -3.88
CA ASP A 1072 -38.36 50.26 -3.55
C ASP A 1072 -37.78 50.93 -2.30
N PHE A 1073 -37.55 50.17 -1.22
CA PHE A 1073 -36.90 50.69 -0.02
C PHE A 1073 -35.51 51.23 -0.35
N PHE A 1074 -34.70 50.50 -1.12
CA PHE A 1074 -33.33 50.89 -1.42
C PHE A 1074 -33.17 51.98 -2.50
N ASN A 1075 -34.23 52.27 -3.24
CA ASN A 1075 -34.29 53.39 -4.19
C ASN A 1075 -34.79 54.68 -3.52
N ASN A 1076 -35.67 54.58 -2.52
CA ASN A 1076 -36.36 55.74 -1.92
C ASN A 1076 -35.94 56.07 -0.47
N VAL A 1077 -35.36 55.13 0.29
CA VAL A 1077 -35.05 55.29 1.72
C VAL A 1077 -33.55 55.32 1.99
N PHE A 1078 -33.06 56.41 2.59
CA PHE A 1078 -31.68 56.50 3.07
C PHE A 1078 -31.54 55.88 4.47
N VAL A 1079 -30.66 54.89 4.59
CA VAL A 1079 -30.48 54.11 5.85
C VAL A 1079 -29.67 54.88 6.89
N MET A 1080 -28.65 55.63 6.46
CA MET A 1080 -27.67 56.27 7.36
C MET A 1080 -28.05 57.71 7.73
N VAL A 1081 -29.29 57.93 8.17
CA VAL A 1081 -29.78 59.24 8.62
C VAL A 1081 -29.09 59.74 9.89
N GLU A 1082 -29.14 61.06 10.10
CA GLU A 1082 -28.58 61.73 11.29
C GLU A 1082 -29.36 61.40 12.57
N GLU A 1083 -30.69 61.20 12.48
CA GLU A 1083 -31.49 60.85 13.65
C GLU A 1083 -31.25 59.41 14.11
N GLU A 1084 -30.66 59.27 15.30
CA GLU A 1084 -30.25 57.99 15.87
C GLU A 1084 -31.40 56.97 15.94
N LYS A 1085 -32.59 57.38 16.41
CA LYS A 1085 -33.73 56.45 16.57
C LYS A 1085 -34.14 55.84 15.23
N ILE A 1086 -34.28 56.66 14.19
CA ILE A 1086 -34.69 56.23 12.86
C ILE A 1086 -33.59 55.40 12.20
N ARG A 1087 -32.31 55.78 12.37
CA ARG A 1087 -31.17 54.99 11.90
C ARG A 1087 -31.12 53.60 12.53
N GLN A 1088 -31.29 53.49 13.85
CA GLN A 1088 -31.31 52.20 14.54
C GLN A 1088 -32.52 51.35 14.12
N ASN A 1089 -33.71 51.95 13.94
CA ASN A 1089 -34.90 51.26 13.45
C ASN A 1089 -34.68 50.65 12.05
N ARG A 1090 -34.12 51.44 11.12
CA ARG A 1090 -33.77 50.99 9.75
C ARG A 1090 -32.68 49.90 9.76
N LEU A 1091 -31.70 50.00 10.65
CA LEU A 1091 -30.67 48.96 10.82
C LEU A 1091 -31.24 47.67 11.43
N ALA A 1092 -32.15 47.76 12.40
CA ALA A 1092 -32.84 46.61 12.98
C ALA A 1092 -33.74 45.89 11.95
N LEU A 1093 -34.48 46.65 11.12
CA LEU A 1093 -35.26 46.12 10.00
C LEU A 1093 -34.38 45.33 9.02
N LEU A 1094 -33.31 45.96 8.51
CA LEU A 1094 -32.37 45.30 7.60
C LEU A 1094 -31.64 44.11 8.24
N LYS A 1095 -31.37 44.17 9.56
CA LYS A 1095 -30.76 43.06 10.31
C LYS A 1095 -31.69 41.87 10.43
N LYS A 1096 -32.97 42.09 10.73
CA LYS A 1096 -33.99 41.02 10.77
C LYS A 1096 -34.20 40.37 9.39
N ILE A 1097 -34.12 41.13 8.30
CA ILE A 1097 -34.16 40.62 6.92
C ILE A 1097 -32.89 39.82 6.58
N ALA A 1098 -31.70 40.35 6.88
CA ALA A 1098 -30.42 39.68 6.65
C ALA A 1098 -30.26 38.36 7.43
N ASP A 1099 -31.00 38.20 8.52
CA ASP A 1099 -30.99 36.99 9.36
C ASP A 1099 -32.05 35.95 8.97
N LEU A 1100 -32.92 36.21 7.98
CA LEU A 1100 -33.91 35.23 7.47
C LEU A 1100 -33.31 33.93 6.89
N PRO A 1101 -32.14 33.92 6.23
CA PRO A 1101 -31.55 32.68 5.69
C PRO A 1101 -30.93 31.76 6.76
N ARG A 1102 -30.84 32.19 8.03
CA ARG A 1102 -30.21 31.40 9.10
C ARG A 1102 -31.02 30.14 9.44
N GLY A 1103 -30.31 29.06 9.76
CA GLY A 1103 -30.86 27.71 9.84
C GLY A 1103 -31.15 27.06 8.47
N ILE A 1104 -30.90 27.78 7.36
CA ILE A 1104 -31.18 27.31 5.99
C ILE A 1104 -29.90 27.31 5.14
N ALA A 1105 -29.31 28.48 4.93
CA ALA A 1105 -28.14 28.69 4.07
C ALA A 1105 -27.43 30.02 4.37
N ASP A 1106 -26.10 29.99 4.58
CA ASP A 1106 -25.30 31.21 4.55
C ASP A 1106 -25.12 31.65 3.09
N LEU A 1107 -26.03 32.51 2.61
CA LEU A 1107 -25.98 33.04 1.26
C LEU A 1107 -24.71 33.86 0.98
N SER A 1108 -23.93 34.25 2.00
CA SER A 1108 -22.78 35.14 1.85
C SER A 1108 -21.50 34.49 1.33
N VAL A 1109 -21.48 33.16 1.17
CA VAL A 1109 -20.40 32.42 0.50
C VAL A 1109 -20.68 32.12 -0.98
N LEU A 1110 -21.82 32.55 -1.52
CA LEU A 1110 -22.24 32.28 -2.90
C LEU A 1110 -21.69 33.31 -3.90
N PRO A 1111 -21.44 32.92 -5.17
CA PRO A 1111 -21.08 33.86 -6.22
C PRO A 1111 -22.17 34.92 -6.44
N GLY A 1112 -21.81 36.21 -6.31
CA GLY A 1112 -22.70 37.35 -6.54
C GLY A 1112 -23.16 38.10 -5.27
N PHE A 1113 -22.88 37.57 -4.08
CA PHE A 1113 -23.19 38.21 -2.79
C PHE A 1113 -22.20 39.33 -2.40
#